data_AF-A0A7W6NJY7-F1
#
_entry.id   AF-A0A7W6NJY7-F1
#
_cell.length_a   1.000
_cell.length_b   1.000
_cell.length_c   1.000
_cell.angle_alpha   90.00
_cell.angle_beta   90.00
_cell.angle_gamma   90.00
#
_symmetry.space_group_name_H-M   'P 1'
#
loop_
_entity.id
_entity.type
_entity.pdbx_description
1 polymer ?
#
loop_
_entity_poly.entity_id
_entity_poly.type
_entity_poly.pdbx_seq_one_letter_code
_entity_poly.pdbx_strand_id
1 'polypeptide(L)'
;MRTSRWLVTTYVVIILLGILTALPNVLPARVLAGWPSFLPHNQVSLGLDLRGGAHLVLEVDETDLMKERLQGILRDARRLLRDKDIGTASIVQSGQTVEVRLQPGDDGNAAREALRTLASPVASGLSAGQPDLDVERADGMIRLSISEAGKAQALDHAVEQSLEVIRQRVDQVGVAEPTIQRIGANRILVQLPGAQDPSRLRQLLGSTAKLTFHMLSDDGVARAGVTMMKDEEGRTYPVLDRVELSGDRLADARVAFEPQTNEPVVSFRFDNAGATRFADITRQNVGRPFAIVLDGKVLSAPVIREPITGGSGQISGSFTAESATTLSAMLRAGALPAKLTVIEERTVGADLGADAIARGIETGLIGFALVVGFILLLYGPWGILANLALGLNVILTFAGLTLVGATLTLPGIAGIVLGIGLAVDANVLINERIREETAKGKTAFAAIDAGFSRAYATIVDSNMTALIATTLLFYFGSGPVRGFAVTMGIGILISMFTAVSIVRVLMVAIARRRKLKTIEIKPLFPVRLIPDGTKIRFMNARFIGLALSAFLSIASVILFFKPGLNYGVDFKGGIQIEVKTQKPADLAGLRARLEGLKLGEITLQGVGDNSQVLVRAERQPGGEEAQTAALNTLKTAILETEKGATIASTEVVGPKVSGELATAGILSVILASLAMLVYIWARFEWPFAVGAIATLILDVTKSLGFFALTGLDFNLTAIAALLTLVGYSVNDKVVVYDRMRENMRLYKSKPLRDIIDISINETLARSIYTSATAFLAMLPMAIWGGSAVASFAIPMVFGILVAAISSVFIAAPILLFLGDWRRSKRKPEDEAEGTAGEGGALA
;
A
#
# COMPACT_ATOMS: atom_id res chain seq x y z
N MET A 1 43.27 -20.43 -7.38
CA MET A 1 42.49 -19.18 -7.20
C MET A 1 42.34 -18.88 -5.71
N ARG A 2 43.00 -17.83 -5.20
CA ARG A 2 42.83 -17.38 -3.82
C ARG A 2 41.68 -16.37 -3.80
N THR A 3 40.55 -16.72 -3.19
CA THR A 3 39.57 -15.72 -2.77
C THR A 3 40.32 -14.70 -1.91
N SER A 4 40.21 -13.41 -2.25
CA SER A 4 40.90 -12.35 -1.51
C SER A 4 40.47 -12.41 -0.05
N ARG A 5 41.44 -12.37 0.87
CA ARG A 5 41.16 -12.40 2.32
C ARG A 5 40.26 -11.21 2.70
N TRP A 6 40.48 -10.05 2.10
CA TRP A 6 39.65 -8.87 2.26
C TRP A 6 38.19 -9.12 1.90
N LEU A 7 37.93 -9.75 0.76
CA LEU A 7 36.58 -10.05 0.30
C LEU A 7 35.84 -11.01 1.25
N VAL A 8 36.55 -12.04 1.75
CA VAL A 8 35.98 -12.96 2.76
C VAL A 8 35.68 -12.21 4.07
N THR A 9 36.59 -11.34 4.53
CA THR A 9 36.38 -10.52 5.72
C THR A 9 35.16 -9.61 5.54
N THR A 10 35.00 -8.96 4.38
CA THR A 10 33.82 -8.11 4.09
C THR A 10 32.53 -8.91 4.20
N TYR A 11 32.45 -10.11 3.62
CA TYR A 11 31.25 -10.94 3.71
C TYR A 11 30.93 -11.36 5.14
N VAL A 12 31.95 -11.73 5.91
CA VAL A 12 31.78 -12.09 7.33
C VAL A 12 31.27 -10.89 8.13
N VAL A 13 31.81 -9.69 7.90
CA VAL A 13 31.33 -8.47 8.56
C VAL A 13 29.87 -8.18 8.21
N ILE A 14 29.49 -8.27 6.93
CA ILE A 14 28.10 -8.09 6.49
C ILE A 14 27.17 -9.09 7.17
N ILE A 15 27.56 -10.38 7.23
CA ILE A 15 26.75 -11.42 7.88
C ILE A 15 26.63 -11.17 9.38
N LEU A 16 27.74 -10.85 10.07
CA LEU A 16 27.72 -10.60 11.51
C LEU A 16 26.86 -9.37 11.85
N LEU A 17 27.02 -8.28 11.12
CA LEU A 17 26.22 -7.07 11.30
C LEU A 17 24.74 -7.34 11.00
N GLY A 18 24.45 -8.10 9.95
CA GLY A 18 23.10 -8.53 9.62
C GLY A 18 22.47 -9.41 10.71
N ILE A 19 23.19 -10.40 11.23
CA ILE A 19 22.73 -11.24 12.35
C ILE A 19 22.48 -10.39 13.60
N LEU A 20 23.42 -9.50 13.95
CA LEU A 20 23.29 -8.60 15.10
C LEU A 20 22.08 -7.67 14.98
N THR A 21 21.79 -7.20 13.77
CA THR A 21 20.64 -6.31 13.50
C THR A 21 19.32 -7.09 13.47
N ALA A 22 19.33 -8.35 13.05
CA ALA A 22 18.14 -9.20 13.04
C ALA A 22 17.81 -9.80 14.42
N LEU A 23 18.80 -9.90 15.31
CA LEU A 23 18.68 -10.56 16.62
C LEU A 23 17.53 -10.02 17.50
N PRO A 24 17.30 -8.69 17.60
CA PRO A 24 16.19 -8.12 18.36
C PRO A 24 14.82 -8.66 17.96
N ASN A 25 14.64 -9.10 16.71
CA ASN A 25 13.38 -9.62 16.20
C ASN A 25 13.01 -11.00 16.77
N VAL A 26 13.98 -11.73 17.32
CA VAL A 26 13.80 -13.11 17.83
C VAL A 26 13.86 -13.15 19.36
N LEU A 27 14.48 -12.15 19.99
CA LEU A 27 14.65 -12.11 21.43
C LEU A 27 13.35 -11.70 22.15
N PRO A 28 12.99 -12.36 23.27
CA PRO A 28 11.88 -11.92 24.11
C PRO A 28 12.13 -10.52 24.67
N ALA A 29 11.06 -9.73 24.85
CA ALA A 29 11.12 -8.36 25.37
C ALA A 29 11.89 -8.25 26.71
N ARG A 30 11.84 -9.29 27.56
CA ARG A 30 12.58 -9.35 28.84
C ARG A 30 14.10 -9.35 28.65
N VAL A 31 14.60 -10.00 27.59
CA VAL A 31 16.03 -10.06 27.27
C VAL A 31 16.49 -8.74 26.63
N LEU A 32 15.63 -8.15 25.81
CA LEU A 32 15.86 -6.82 25.20
C LEU A 32 15.96 -5.70 26.24
N ALA A 33 15.21 -5.77 27.34
CA ALA A 33 15.25 -4.77 28.41
C ALA A 33 16.62 -4.70 29.12
N GLY A 34 17.37 -5.81 29.17
CA GLY A 34 18.74 -5.86 29.69
C GLY A 34 19.83 -5.70 28.63
N TRP A 35 19.44 -5.37 27.40
CA TRP A 35 20.34 -5.36 26.24
C TRP A 35 21.23 -4.11 26.24
N PRO A 36 22.56 -4.24 26.10
CA PRO A 36 23.47 -3.09 26.12
C PRO A 36 23.09 -2.02 25.11
N SER A 37 23.09 -0.75 25.51
CA SER A 37 22.63 0.40 24.70
C SER A 37 23.39 0.62 23.38
N PHE A 38 24.58 0.03 23.22
CA PHE A 38 25.38 0.12 21.99
C PHE A 38 24.99 -0.91 20.92
N LEU A 39 24.18 -1.92 21.26
CA LEU A 39 23.66 -2.91 20.31
C LEU A 39 22.32 -2.45 19.73
N PRO A 40 21.88 -2.97 18.58
CA PRO A 40 20.55 -2.65 18.04
C PRO A 40 19.43 -3.11 18.98
N HIS A 41 18.45 -2.24 19.26
CA HIS A 41 17.21 -2.59 20.00
C HIS A 41 15.97 -2.61 19.11
N ASN A 42 16.05 -2.02 17.92
CA ASN A 42 14.89 -1.82 17.06
C ASN A 42 14.44 -3.17 16.48
N GLN A 43 13.15 -3.45 16.62
CA GLN A 43 12.49 -4.56 15.96
C GLN A 43 11.89 -4.09 14.62
N VAL A 44 11.60 -5.05 13.75
CA VAL A 44 10.80 -4.79 12.55
C VAL A 44 9.45 -4.22 12.98
N SER A 45 9.11 -3.06 12.42
CA SER A 45 7.80 -2.46 12.62
C SER A 45 6.75 -3.37 11.99
N LEU A 46 5.71 -3.73 12.74
CA LEU A 46 4.63 -4.58 12.21
C LEU A 46 3.48 -3.69 11.74
N GLY A 47 2.86 -4.08 10.64
CA GLY A 47 1.70 -3.40 10.07
C GLY A 47 0.46 -3.53 10.93
N LEU A 48 -0.53 -2.69 10.67
CA LEU A 48 -1.82 -2.71 11.36
C LEU A 48 -2.60 -4.01 11.12
N ASP A 49 -2.37 -4.65 9.98
CA ASP A 49 -2.89 -5.98 9.67
C ASP A 49 -2.32 -7.08 10.57
N LEU A 50 -1.18 -6.84 11.22
CA LEU A 50 -0.54 -7.74 12.17
C LEU A 50 -0.77 -7.30 13.63
N ARG A 51 -0.62 -6.01 13.94
CA ARG A 51 -0.78 -5.48 15.33
C ARG A 51 -2.24 -5.22 15.73
N GLY A 52 -3.15 -5.16 14.76
CA GLY A 52 -4.46 -4.54 14.93
C GLY A 52 -4.34 -3.01 15.06
N GLY A 53 -5.45 -2.32 14.86
CA GLY A 53 -5.55 -0.87 14.98
C GLY A 53 -6.37 -0.24 13.86
N ALA A 54 -6.27 1.09 13.73
CA ALA A 54 -7.02 1.89 12.77
C ALA A 54 -6.09 2.55 11.73
N HIS A 55 -6.49 2.47 10.47
CA HIS A 55 -5.90 3.12 9.31
C HIS A 55 -6.93 4.11 8.75
N LEU A 56 -6.61 5.39 8.76
CA LEU A 56 -7.49 6.45 8.28
C LEU A 56 -6.75 7.25 7.22
N VAL A 57 -7.40 7.50 6.09
CA VAL A 57 -6.96 8.51 5.11
C VAL A 57 -7.93 9.66 5.18
N LEU A 58 -7.42 10.79 5.63
CA LEU A 58 -8.15 12.04 5.78
C LEU A 58 -7.83 12.94 4.58
N GLU A 59 -8.84 13.52 3.95
CA GLU A 59 -8.70 14.52 2.89
C GLU A 59 -9.12 15.89 3.42
N VAL A 60 -8.33 16.92 3.12
CA VAL A 60 -8.69 18.30 3.44
C VAL A 60 -9.85 18.72 2.53
N ASP A 61 -10.95 19.21 3.12
CA ASP A 61 -12.06 19.77 2.36
C ASP A 61 -11.62 21.10 1.73
N GLU A 62 -11.24 21.03 0.45
CA GLU A 62 -10.78 22.19 -0.32
C GLU A 62 -11.85 23.29 -0.41
N THR A 63 -13.14 22.91 -0.44
CA THR A 63 -14.23 23.89 -0.54
C THR A 63 -14.35 24.67 0.77
N ASP A 64 -14.27 23.96 1.90
CA ASP A 64 -14.28 24.56 3.23
C ASP A 64 -13.03 25.43 3.45
N LEU A 65 -11.85 24.95 3.04
CA LEU A 65 -10.59 25.69 3.13
C LEU A 65 -10.64 27.00 2.32
N MET A 66 -11.09 26.94 1.08
CA MET A 66 -11.21 28.13 0.22
C MET A 66 -12.24 29.11 0.76
N LYS A 67 -13.34 28.61 1.32
CA LYS A 67 -14.35 29.45 1.98
C LYS A 67 -13.76 30.21 3.17
N GLU A 68 -13.02 29.54 4.06
CA GLU A 68 -12.39 30.21 5.20
C GLU A 68 -11.34 31.24 4.75
N ARG A 69 -10.54 30.92 3.71
CA ARG A 69 -9.55 31.87 3.17
C ARG A 69 -10.22 33.11 2.57
N LEU A 70 -11.30 32.94 1.80
CA LEU A 70 -12.07 34.07 1.26
C LEU A 70 -12.70 34.93 2.36
N GLN A 71 -13.16 34.32 3.45
CA GLN A 71 -13.65 35.06 4.62
C GLN A 71 -12.53 35.84 5.32
N GLY A 72 -11.32 35.27 5.40
CA GLY A 72 -10.11 35.97 5.85
C GLY A 72 -9.84 37.20 4.99
N ILE A 73 -9.72 37.01 3.67
CA ILE A 73 -9.47 38.09 2.70
C ILE A 73 -10.55 39.18 2.79
N LEU A 74 -11.83 38.80 2.93
CA LEU A 74 -12.92 39.76 3.09
C LEU A 74 -12.80 40.59 4.37
N ARG A 75 -12.37 39.99 5.49
CA ARG A 75 -12.11 40.73 6.74
C ARG A 75 -10.91 41.66 6.60
N ASP A 76 -9.83 41.19 5.99
CA ASP A 76 -8.61 41.96 5.79
C ASP A 76 -8.82 43.11 4.81
N ALA A 77 -9.55 42.88 3.72
CA ALA A 77 -9.96 43.92 2.78
C ALA A 77 -10.82 44.99 3.48
N ARG A 78 -11.81 44.59 4.30
CA ARG A 78 -12.64 45.55 5.08
C ARG A 78 -11.81 46.39 6.03
N ARG A 79 -10.85 45.77 6.72
CA ARG A 79 -9.97 46.47 7.66
C ARG A 79 -9.04 47.42 6.92
N LEU A 80 -8.36 46.94 5.88
CA LEU A 80 -7.38 47.71 5.11
C LEU A 80 -8.02 48.92 4.43
N LEU A 81 -9.18 48.75 3.81
CA LEU A 81 -9.89 49.85 3.15
C LEU A 81 -10.38 50.90 4.16
N ARG A 82 -10.79 50.46 5.37
CA ARG A 82 -11.17 51.37 6.46
C ARG A 82 -9.96 52.13 7.01
N ASP A 83 -8.84 51.44 7.23
CA ASP A 83 -7.60 52.06 7.75
C ASP A 83 -7.02 53.08 6.73
N LYS A 84 -7.35 52.93 5.45
CA LYS A 84 -6.98 53.85 4.35
C LYS A 84 -8.06 54.90 4.02
N ASP A 85 -9.17 54.92 4.77
CA ASP A 85 -10.30 55.84 4.59
C ASP A 85 -10.92 55.81 3.17
N ILE A 86 -10.98 54.62 2.56
CA ILE A 86 -11.56 54.42 1.22
C ILE A 86 -13.03 54.01 1.37
N GLY A 87 -13.94 54.79 0.76
CA GLY A 87 -15.38 54.53 0.81
C GLY A 87 -15.80 53.29 0.02
N THR A 88 -16.48 52.37 0.70
CA THR A 88 -17.03 51.15 0.07
C THR A 88 -18.54 51.12 0.18
N ALA A 89 -19.21 50.86 -0.94
CA ALA A 89 -20.66 50.66 -1.00
C ALA A 89 -21.03 49.26 -0.48
N SER A 90 -20.28 48.24 -0.88
CA SER A 90 -20.42 46.88 -0.36
C SER A 90 -19.14 46.06 -0.53
N ILE A 91 -18.89 45.16 0.41
CA ILE A 91 -17.84 44.13 0.31
C ILE A 91 -18.50 42.80 0.64
N VAL A 92 -18.66 41.96 -0.38
CA VAL A 92 -19.41 40.71 -0.28
C VAL A 92 -18.61 39.59 -0.92
N GLN A 93 -18.70 38.40 -0.35
CA GLN A 93 -18.22 37.19 -0.99
C GLN A 93 -19.27 36.74 -2.02
N SER A 94 -18.87 36.63 -3.30
CA SER A 94 -19.70 36.11 -4.38
C SER A 94 -19.03 34.87 -4.96
N GLY A 95 -19.56 33.69 -4.62
CA GLY A 95 -18.97 32.39 -4.97
C GLY A 95 -17.53 32.26 -4.46
N GLN A 96 -16.59 32.10 -5.41
CA GLN A 96 -15.15 31.94 -5.13
C GLN A 96 -14.36 33.26 -5.17
N THR A 97 -15.04 34.40 -5.16
CA THR A 97 -14.41 35.72 -5.24
C THR A 97 -14.92 36.65 -4.15
N VAL A 98 -14.09 37.62 -3.76
CA VAL A 98 -14.51 38.75 -2.93
C VAL A 98 -14.72 39.95 -3.85
N GLU A 99 -15.95 40.45 -3.89
CA GLU A 99 -16.33 41.61 -4.70
C GLU A 99 -16.40 42.85 -3.81
N VAL A 100 -15.60 43.86 -4.16
CA VAL A 100 -15.56 45.16 -3.51
C VAL A 100 -16.17 46.18 -4.46
N ARG A 101 -17.33 46.73 -4.08
CA ARG A 101 -17.98 47.84 -4.80
C ARG A 101 -17.65 49.14 -4.08
N LEU A 102 -17.00 50.06 -4.80
CA LEU A 102 -16.60 51.36 -4.25
C LEU A 102 -17.77 52.34 -4.27
N GLN A 103 -17.71 53.37 -3.42
CA GLN A 103 -18.69 54.46 -3.50
C GLN A 103 -18.42 55.34 -4.75
N PRO A 104 -19.47 55.93 -5.35
CA PRO A 104 -19.29 56.83 -6.49
C PRO A 104 -18.44 58.05 -6.10
N GLY A 105 -17.27 58.21 -6.71
CA GLY A 105 -16.35 59.34 -6.46
C GLY A 105 -15.00 58.95 -5.84
N ASP A 106 -14.85 57.71 -5.34
CA ASP A 106 -13.59 57.22 -4.76
C ASP A 106 -12.55 56.77 -5.80
N ASP A 107 -11.27 56.88 -5.44
CA ASP A 107 -10.14 56.48 -6.29
C ASP A 107 -9.99 54.95 -6.36
N GLY A 108 -10.59 54.35 -7.38
CA GLY A 108 -10.48 52.92 -7.62
C GLY A 108 -9.10 52.40 -8.00
N ASN A 109 -8.12 53.26 -8.34
CA ASN A 109 -6.74 52.83 -8.53
C ASN A 109 -6.03 52.71 -7.19
N ALA A 110 -6.21 53.70 -6.29
CA ALA A 110 -5.71 53.63 -4.92
C ALA A 110 -6.28 52.42 -4.16
N ALA A 111 -7.58 52.16 -4.32
CA ALA A 111 -8.22 50.98 -3.73
C ALA A 111 -7.65 49.66 -4.26
N ARG A 112 -7.36 49.58 -5.57
CA ARG A 112 -6.73 48.40 -6.17
C ARG A 112 -5.31 48.19 -5.67
N GLU A 113 -4.52 49.27 -5.56
CA GLU A 113 -3.14 49.20 -5.10
C GLU A 113 -3.06 48.79 -3.63
N ALA A 114 -3.94 49.34 -2.79
CA ALA A 114 -4.10 48.90 -1.40
C ALA A 114 -4.47 47.41 -1.34
N LEU A 115 -5.49 46.97 -2.08
CA LEU A 115 -5.88 45.56 -2.07
C LEU A 115 -4.81 44.62 -2.64
N ARG A 116 -3.96 45.09 -3.56
CA ARG A 116 -2.80 44.33 -4.03
C ARG A 116 -1.75 44.09 -2.96
N THR A 117 -1.66 44.93 -1.92
CA THR A 117 -0.73 44.66 -0.81
C THR A 117 -1.15 43.48 0.06
N LEU A 118 -2.39 42.99 -0.08
CA LEU A 118 -2.82 41.73 0.53
C LEU A 118 -2.23 40.51 -0.18
N ALA A 119 -1.83 40.66 -1.45
CA ALA A 119 -1.21 39.58 -2.21
C ALA A 119 0.22 39.35 -1.74
N SER A 120 0.53 38.09 -1.40
CA SER A 120 1.87 37.64 -1.04
C SER A 120 2.49 36.85 -2.20
N PRO A 121 3.79 37.01 -2.49
CA PRO A 121 4.44 36.23 -3.52
C PRO A 121 4.58 34.77 -3.07
N VAL A 122 4.07 33.84 -3.89
CA VAL A 122 4.26 32.40 -3.71
C VAL A 122 5.56 31.99 -4.41
N ALA A 123 6.55 31.56 -3.63
CA ALA A 123 7.79 31.05 -4.19
C ALA A 123 7.56 29.68 -4.84
N SER A 124 7.80 29.58 -6.15
CA SER A 124 7.78 28.31 -6.89
C SER A 124 9.15 28.08 -7.54
N GLY A 125 10.04 27.43 -6.79
CA GLY A 125 11.38 27.06 -7.25
C GLY A 125 12.23 28.25 -7.75
N LEU A 126 12.85 28.08 -8.93
CA LEU A 126 13.75 29.06 -9.55
C LEU A 126 13.03 30.18 -10.33
N SER A 127 11.70 30.23 -10.31
CA SER A 127 10.90 31.23 -11.05
C SER A 127 10.53 32.43 -10.18
N ALA A 128 10.29 33.59 -10.80
CA ALA A 128 9.75 34.76 -10.11
C ALA A 128 8.39 34.41 -9.47
N GLY A 129 8.24 34.70 -8.17
CA GLY A 129 7.05 34.30 -7.41
C GLY A 129 5.77 34.86 -8.00
N GLN A 130 4.77 34.01 -8.21
CA GLN A 130 3.43 34.42 -8.62
C GLN A 130 2.64 34.89 -7.40
N PRO A 131 1.80 35.94 -7.49
CA PRO A 131 0.97 36.36 -6.37
C PRO A 131 -0.05 35.27 -6.02
N ASP A 132 -0.33 35.11 -4.73
CA ASP A 132 -1.36 34.18 -4.23
C ASP A 132 -2.80 34.67 -4.49
N LEU A 133 -2.95 35.97 -4.80
CA LEU A 133 -4.20 36.64 -5.08
C LEU A 133 -4.16 37.37 -6.42
N ASP A 134 -5.17 37.12 -7.24
CA ASP A 134 -5.46 37.88 -8.44
C ASP A 134 -6.43 39.01 -8.09
N VAL A 135 -5.99 40.25 -8.32
CA VAL A 135 -6.78 41.47 -8.08
C VAL A 135 -7.12 42.10 -9.41
N GLU A 136 -8.37 41.94 -9.83
CA GLU A 136 -8.91 42.47 -11.08
C GLU A 136 -9.89 43.62 -10.82
N ARG A 137 -9.97 44.54 -11.78
CA ARG A 137 -10.93 45.66 -11.74
C ARG A 137 -11.80 45.57 -12.98
N ALA A 138 -13.12 45.56 -12.80
CA ALA A 138 -14.12 45.57 -13.87
C ALA A 138 -15.30 46.45 -13.44
N ASP A 139 -15.73 47.38 -14.30
CA ASP A 139 -16.98 48.17 -14.16
C ASP A 139 -17.24 48.80 -12.77
N GLY A 140 -16.23 49.42 -12.17
CA GLY A 140 -16.35 50.07 -10.84
C GLY A 140 -16.34 49.11 -9.64
N MET A 141 -16.06 47.84 -9.89
CA MET A 141 -15.89 46.78 -8.89
C MET A 141 -14.46 46.23 -8.93
N ILE A 142 -13.92 45.89 -7.76
CA ILE A 142 -12.65 45.16 -7.63
C ILE A 142 -12.99 43.72 -7.21
N ARG A 143 -12.49 42.75 -7.97
CA ARG A 143 -12.61 41.33 -7.66
C ARG A 143 -11.28 40.80 -7.16
N LEU A 144 -11.32 40.16 -5.99
CA LEU A 144 -10.21 39.36 -5.48
C LEU A 144 -10.53 37.88 -5.67
N SER A 145 -9.67 37.16 -6.37
CA SER A 145 -9.72 35.69 -6.51
C SER A 145 -8.40 35.08 -6.05
N ILE A 146 -8.46 33.87 -5.50
CA ILE A 146 -7.26 33.12 -5.13
C ILE A 146 -6.68 32.51 -6.40
N SER A 147 -5.40 32.79 -6.69
CA SER A 147 -4.71 32.24 -7.86
C SER A 147 -4.47 30.74 -7.69
N GLU A 148 -4.20 29.99 -8.78
CA GLU A 148 -3.89 28.55 -8.67
C GLU A 148 -2.65 28.28 -7.80
N ALA A 149 -1.62 29.13 -7.90
CA ALA A 149 -0.45 29.07 -7.02
C ALA A 149 -0.84 29.33 -5.55
N GLY A 150 -1.72 30.30 -5.31
CA GLY A 150 -2.28 30.57 -3.99
C GLY A 150 -3.06 29.39 -3.42
N LYS A 151 -3.92 28.75 -4.23
CA LYS A 151 -4.69 27.56 -3.82
C LYS A 151 -3.76 26.41 -3.41
N ALA A 152 -2.76 26.11 -4.24
CA ALA A 152 -1.78 25.07 -3.95
C ALA A 152 -1.02 25.34 -2.64
N GLN A 153 -0.58 26.59 -2.42
CA GLN A 153 0.09 26.98 -1.18
C GLN A 153 -0.82 26.90 0.05
N ALA A 154 -2.10 27.32 -0.07
CA ALA A 154 -3.05 27.18 1.03
C ALA A 154 -3.25 25.72 1.41
N LEU A 155 -3.40 24.86 0.42
CA LEU A 155 -3.58 23.43 0.63
C LEU A 155 -2.35 22.82 1.31
N ASP A 156 -1.16 23.22 0.87
CA ASP A 156 0.12 22.80 1.45
C ASP A 156 0.21 23.16 2.94
N HIS A 157 -0.03 24.43 3.27
CA HIS A 157 -0.05 24.90 4.66
C HIS A 157 -1.16 24.25 5.49
N ALA A 158 -2.35 24.06 4.90
CA ALA A 158 -3.47 23.42 5.58
C ALA A 158 -3.14 21.97 5.96
N VAL A 159 -2.46 21.24 5.07
CA VAL A 159 -1.98 19.87 5.35
C VAL A 159 -0.89 19.87 6.42
N GLU A 160 0.11 20.75 6.31
CA GLU A 160 1.19 20.86 7.31
C GLU A 160 0.66 21.17 8.72
N GLN A 161 -0.25 22.15 8.82
CA GLN A 161 -0.88 22.50 10.10
C GLN A 161 -1.78 21.36 10.60
N SER A 162 -2.55 20.73 9.73
CA SER A 162 -3.40 19.58 10.11
C SER A 162 -2.57 18.39 10.60
N LEU A 163 -1.39 18.13 10.03
CA LEU A 163 -0.47 17.09 10.52
C LEU A 163 -0.06 17.34 11.97
N GLU A 164 0.26 18.59 12.31
CA GLU A 164 0.67 18.94 13.67
C GLU A 164 -0.49 18.85 14.66
N VAL A 165 -1.67 19.35 14.29
CA VAL A 165 -2.89 19.21 15.11
C VAL A 165 -3.24 17.73 15.32
N ILE A 166 -3.17 16.90 14.27
CA ILE A 166 -3.41 15.45 14.38
C ILE A 166 -2.40 14.79 15.32
N ARG A 167 -1.10 15.10 15.21
CA ARG A 167 -0.08 14.58 16.13
C ARG A 167 -0.43 14.90 17.57
N GLN A 168 -0.73 16.17 17.85
CA GLN A 168 -1.11 16.60 19.20
C GLN A 168 -2.37 15.89 19.70
N ARG A 169 -3.40 15.73 18.85
CA ARG A 169 -4.64 15.00 19.22
C ARG A 169 -4.37 13.54 19.53
N VAL A 170 -3.54 12.87 18.71
CA VAL A 170 -3.20 11.46 18.91
C VAL A 170 -2.35 11.26 20.17
N ASP A 171 -1.41 12.16 20.44
CA ASP A 171 -0.58 12.13 21.66
C ASP A 171 -1.46 12.23 22.92
N GLN A 172 -2.57 12.98 22.89
CA GLN A 172 -3.52 13.06 24.00
C GLN A 172 -4.31 11.77 24.24
N VAL A 173 -4.46 10.92 23.23
CA VAL A 173 -5.12 9.60 23.37
C VAL A 173 -4.15 8.56 23.93
N GLY A 174 -2.85 8.82 23.88
CA GLY A 174 -1.82 7.92 24.43
C GLY A 174 -1.60 6.67 23.57
N VAL A 175 -1.82 6.75 22.26
CA VAL A 175 -1.54 5.64 21.33
C VAL A 175 -0.02 5.48 21.19
N ALA A 176 0.48 4.25 21.34
CA ALA A 176 1.90 3.97 21.15
C ALA A 176 2.25 3.91 19.65
N GLU A 177 3.30 4.64 19.25
CA GLU A 177 3.88 4.62 17.90
C GLU A 177 2.89 4.96 16.74
N PRO A 178 2.18 6.11 16.78
CA PRO A 178 1.31 6.50 15.69
C PRO A 178 2.13 6.88 14.45
N THR A 179 1.68 6.45 13.27
CA THR A 179 2.27 6.89 12.00
C THR A 179 1.35 7.90 11.34
N ILE A 180 1.79 9.16 11.30
CA ILE A 180 1.04 10.29 10.73
C ILE A 180 1.88 10.89 9.61
N GLN A 181 1.43 10.72 8.37
CA GLN A 181 2.20 11.09 7.17
C GLN A 181 1.30 11.75 6.13
N ARG A 182 1.86 12.65 5.34
CA ARG A 182 1.18 13.20 4.16
C ARG A 182 1.13 12.17 3.04
N ILE A 183 -0.02 12.05 2.37
CA ILE A 183 -0.17 11.31 1.12
C ILE A 183 -0.60 12.30 0.03
N GLY A 184 0.18 12.42 -1.04
CA GLY A 184 -0.15 13.31 -2.14
C GLY A 184 -0.22 14.78 -1.72
N ALA A 185 -1.05 15.57 -2.41
CA ALA A 185 -1.12 17.02 -2.20
C ALA A 185 -2.00 17.43 -1.01
N ASN A 186 -3.13 16.74 -0.78
CA ASN A 186 -4.21 17.17 0.10
C ASN A 186 -4.67 16.12 1.14
N ARG A 187 -3.94 15.00 1.30
CA ARG A 187 -4.35 13.92 2.21
C ARG A 187 -3.34 13.63 3.30
N ILE A 188 -3.87 13.10 4.40
CA ILE A 188 -3.12 12.71 5.58
C ILE A 188 -3.47 11.27 5.92
N LEU A 189 -2.45 10.41 5.94
CA LEU A 189 -2.52 9.07 6.48
C LEU A 189 -2.31 9.10 7.98
N VAL A 190 -3.21 8.46 8.71
CA VAL A 190 -3.11 8.25 10.14
C VAL A 190 -3.25 6.75 10.43
N GLN A 191 -2.21 6.17 11.01
CA GLN A 191 -2.19 4.77 11.44
C GLN A 191 -1.97 4.73 12.95
N LEU A 192 -2.90 4.08 13.65
CA LEU A 192 -2.96 4.01 15.11
C LEU A 192 -2.96 2.54 15.54
N PRO A 193 -1.77 1.96 15.80
CA PRO A 193 -1.66 0.57 16.25
C PRO A 193 -2.38 0.36 17.59
N GLY A 194 -3.12 -0.75 17.69
CA GLY A 194 -3.84 -1.13 18.92
C GLY A 194 -5.05 -0.26 19.26
N ALA A 195 -5.41 0.74 18.46
CA ALA A 195 -6.61 1.53 18.68
C ALA A 195 -7.88 0.76 18.28
N GLN A 196 -8.81 0.58 19.21
CA GLN A 196 -9.95 -0.35 19.05
C GLN A 196 -11.27 0.32 18.64
N ASP A 197 -11.40 1.65 18.79
CA ASP A 197 -12.62 2.39 18.44
C ASP A 197 -12.37 3.45 17.35
N PRO A 198 -12.62 3.11 16.08
CA PRO A 198 -12.46 4.02 14.95
C PRO A 198 -13.46 5.16 14.95
N SER A 199 -14.67 4.94 15.48
CA SER A 199 -15.73 5.96 15.50
C SER A 199 -15.31 7.14 16.37
N ARG A 200 -14.69 6.84 17.52
CA ARG A 200 -14.12 7.85 18.41
C ARG A 200 -12.91 8.55 17.79
N LEU A 201 -11.99 7.80 17.18
CA LEU A 201 -10.84 8.37 16.49
C LEU A 201 -11.24 9.28 15.33
N ARG A 202 -12.26 8.89 14.57
CA ARG A 202 -12.83 9.70 13.50
C ARG A 202 -13.38 11.02 14.02
N GLN A 203 -14.16 10.98 15.10
CA GLN A 203 -14.70 12.21 15.69
C GLN A 203 -13.57 13.12 16.18
N LEU A 204 -12.55 12.54 16.82
CA LEU A 204 -11.39 13.28 17.30
C LEU A 204 -10.57 13.89 16.15
N LEU A 205 -10.35 13.17 15.07
CA LEU A 205 -9.44 13.59 13.98
C LEU A 205 -10.13 14.37 12.87
N GLY A 206 -11.41 14.12 12.61
CA GLY A 206 -12.19 14.76 11.54
C GLY A 206 -12.83 16.10 11.93
N SER A 207 -13.04 16.36 13.22
CA SER A 207 -13.70 17.58 13.69
C SER A 207 -12.77 18.80 13.62
N THR A 208 -13.24 19.94 13.12
CA THR A 208 -12.43 21.17 13.08
C THR A 208 -12.08 21.64 14.49
N ALA A 209 -12.97 21.45 15.47
CA ALA A 209 -12.82 21.92 16.84
C ALA A 209 -12.62 23.45 16.92
N LYS A 210 -13.26 24.21 16.03
CA LYS A 210 -13.24 25.67 16.01
C LYS A 210 -14.12 26.17 17.15
N LEU A 211 -13.49 26.45 18.29
CA LEU A 211 -14.14 27.05 19.44
C LEU A 211 -14.19 28.57 19.27
N THR A 212 -15.39 29.14 19.35
CA THR A 212 -15.60 30.58 19.31
C THR A 212 -16.56 31.01 20.41
N PHE A 213 -16.32 32.19 20.95
CA PHE A 213 -17.13 32.79 22.00
C PHE A 213 -17.87 34.00 21.46
N HIS A 214 -19.18 34.05 21.72
CA HIS A 214 -20.08 35.02 21.15
C HIS A 214 -21.04 35.57 22.20
N MET A 215 -21.42 36.84 22.07
CA MET A 215 -22.55 37.39 22.80
C MET A 215 -23.87 36.94 22.14
N LEU A 216 -24.93 36.81 22.94
CA LEU A 216 -26.28 36.60 22.40
C LEU A 216 -26.96 37.94 22.12
N SER A 217 -27.86 37.95 21.14
CA SER A 217 -28.75 39.08 20.89
C SER A 217 -29.89 39.10 21.92
N ASP A 218 -30.22 40.30 22.42
CA ASP A 218 -31.27 40.51 23.40
C ASP A 218 -32.69 40.35 22.79
N ASP A 219 -32.82 40.51 21.47
CA ASP A 219 -34.12 40.57 20.79
C ASP A 219 -34.62 39.22 20.25
N GLY A 220 -33.78 38.17 20.22
CA GLY A 220 -34.18 36.83 19.76
C GLY A 220 -34.53 36.68 18.26
N VAL A 221 -34.42 37.74 17.46
CA VAL A 221 -34.80 37.75 16.04
C VAL A 221 -33.58 37.62 15.12
N ALA A 222 -33.69 36.80 14.07
CA ALA A 222 -32.71 36.75 12.99
C ALA A 222 -32.68 38.09 12.22
N ARG A 223 -31.54 38.78 12.26
CA ARG A 223 -31.26 40.04 11.55
C ARG A 223 -29.85 39.97 10.97
N ALA A 224 -29.49 40.91 10.10
CA ALA A 224 -28.12 41.02 9.60
C ALA A 224 -27.13 41.15 10.78
N GLY A 225 -26.19 40.21 10.90
CA GLY A 225 -25.23 40.13 12.02
C GLY A 225 -25.64 39.22 13.18
N VAL A 226 -26.81 38.54 13.10
CA VAL A 226 -27.29 37.57 14.11
C VAL A 226 -27.66 36.25 13.42
N THR A 227 -26.95 35.18 13.76
CA THR A 227 -27.22 33.83 13.27
C THR A 227 -27.93 33.00 14.34
N MET A 228 -29.01 32.33 13.95
CA MET A 228 -29.72 31.39 14.81
C MET A 228 -28.99 30.04 14.81
N MET A 229 -28.26 29.74 15.89
CA MET A 229 -27.50 28.50 16.06
C MET A 229 -28.23 27.53 16.97
N LYS A 230 -28.05 26.23 16.78
CA LYS A 230 -28.69 25.20 17.61
C LYS A 230 -27.69 24.52 18.54
N ASP A 231 -28.15 24.07 19.70
CA ASP A 231 -27.44 23.09 20.52
C ASP A 231 -27.78 21.64 20.11
N GLU A 232 -27.18 20.66 20.80
CA GLU A 232 -27.43 19.23 20.54
C GLU A 232 -28.88 18.78 20.82
N GLU A 233 -29.58 19.49 21.71
CA GLU A 233 -30.99 19.24 22.05
C GLU A 233 -31.96 19.95 21.08
N GLY A 234 -31.42 20.67 20.08
CA GLY A 234 -32.19 21.39 19.06
C GLY A 234 -32.71 22.75 19.50
N ARG A 235 -32.36 23.22 20.70
CA ARG A 235 -32.71 24.58 21.17
C ARG A 235 -31.93 25.60 20.38
N THR A 236 -32.60 26.68 20.01
CA THR A 236 -32.03 27.71 19.11
C THR A 236 -31.64 28.95 19.92
N TYR A 237 -30.43 29.45 19.67
CA TYR A 237 -29.86 30.64 20.32
C TYR A 237 -29.56 31.71 19.27
N PRO A 238 -29.89 32.99 19.55
CA PRO A 238 -29.58 34.11 18.67
C PRO A 238 -28.13 34.56 18.90
N VAL A 239 -27.19 34.00 18.16
CA VAL A 239 -25.75 34.25 18.32
C VAL A 239 -25.30 35.41 17.43
N LEU A 240 -24.60 36.40 17.99
CA LEU A 240 -24.00 37.48 17.22
C LEU A 240 -22.85 36.96 16.36
N ASP A 241 -22.82 37.32 15.07
CA ASP A 241 -21.81 36.82 14.11
C ASP A 241 -20.38 37.25 14.47
N ARG A 242 -20.24 38.32 15.27
CA ARG A 242 -18.96 38.80 15.76
C ARG A 242 -18.39 37.81 16.79
N VAL A 243 -17.23 37.25 16.48
CA VAL A 243 -16.42 36.45 17.41
C VAL A 243 -15.74 37.41 18.40
N GLU A 244 -16.09 37.30 19.68
CA GLU A 244 -15.49 38.14 20.73
C GLU A 244 -14.13 37.60 21.18
N LEU A 245 -14.04 36.28 21.29
CA LEU A 245 -12.83 35.53 21.63
C LEU A 245 -12.82 34.20 20.87
N SER A 246 -11.65 33.70 20.49
CA SER A 246 -11.49 32.44 19.77
C SER A 246 -10.63 31.45 20.57
N GLY A 247 -10.81 30.17 20.29
CA GLY A 247 -10.09 29.06 20.92
C GLY A 247 -8.61 28.99 20.59
N ASP A 248 -8.12 29.75 19.60
CA ASP A 248 -6.69 29.89 19.29
C ASP A 248 -5.88 30.47 20.48
N ARG A 249 -6.56 31.15 21.41
CA ARG A 249 -5.97 31.69 22.65
C ARG A 249 -6.05 30.75 23.84
N LEU A 250 -6.54 29.51 23.68
CA LEU A 250 -6.53 28.54 24.76
C LEU A 250 -5.11 28.03 25.03
N ALA A 251 -4.68 28.12 26.28
CA ALA A 251 -3.41 27.59 26.75
C ALA A 251 -3.54 26.16 27.29
N ASP A 252 -4.69 25.80 27.87
CA ASP A 252 -4.95 24.45 28.39
C ASP A 252 -6.46 24.17 28.45
N ALA A 253 -6.83 22.89 28.38
CA ALA A 253 -8.20 22.41 28.63
C ALA A 253 -8.16 21.00 29.24
N ARG A 254 -8.84 20.81 30.38
CA ARG A 254 -8.82 19.57 31.14
C ARG A 254 -10.21 19.19 31.62
N VAL A 255 -10.47 17.89 31.68
CA VAL A 255 -11.65 17.34 32.35
C VAL A 255 -11.54 17.63 33.85
N ALA A 256 -12.58 18.21 34.41
CA ALA A 256 -12.79 18.38 35.83
C ALA A 256 -14.16 17.82 36.21
N PHE A 257 -14.40 17.63 37.51
CA PHE A 257 -15.72 17.25 38.02
C PHE A 257 -16.25 18.39 38.86
N GLU A 258 -17.49 18.79 38.61
CA GLU A 258 -18.15 19.84 39.37
C GLU A 258 -18.33 19.38 40.82
N PRO A 259 -17.82 20.09 41.84
CA PRO A 259 -17.80 19.60 43.23
C PRO A 259 -19.17 19.31 43.85
N GLN A 260 -20.24 19.94 43.34
CA GLN A 260 -21.59 19.78 43.89
C GLN A 260 -22.39 18.65 43.24
N THR A 261 -22.32 18.53 41.91
CA THR A 261 -23.11 17.55 41.14
C THR A 261 -22.31 16.32 40.74
N ASN A 262 -20.98 16.36 40.89
CA ASN A 262 -20.03 15.37 40.40
C ASN A 262 -20.17 15.09 38.89
N GLU A 263 -20.68 16.06 38.14
CA GLU A 263 -20.81 15.98 36.68
C GLU A 263 -19.49 16.34 36.00
N PRO A 264 -19.12 15.65 34.91
CA PRO A 264 -17.91 15.95 34.17
C PRO A 264 -18.06 17.26 33.39
N VAL A 265 -17.11 18.17 33.58
CA VAL A 265 -17.04 19.48 32.91
C VAL A 265 -15.67 19.65 32.26
N VAL A 266 -15.57 20.53 31.26
CA VAL A 266 -14.28 20.87 30.64
C VAL A 266 -13.83 22.23 31.15
N SER A 267 -12.82 22.21 32.02
CA SER A 267 -12.13 23.42 32.47
C SER A 267 -11.14 23.88 31.40
N PHE A 268 -11.04 25.18 31.16
CA PHE A 268 -10.12 25.75 30.18
C PHE A 268 -9.41 26.99 30.74
N ARG A 269 -8.24 27.29 30.20
CA ARG A 269 -7.43 28.47 30.55
C ARG A 269 -6.93 29.15 29.28
N PHE A 270 -7.02 30.47 29.22
CA PHE A 270 -6.45 31.26 28.15
C PHE A 270 -4.96 31.57 28.36
N ASP A 271 -4.27 31.97 27.29
CA ASP A 271 -2.98 32.65 27.35
C ASP A 271 -3.13 34.06 27.95
N ASN A 272 -2.02 34.77 28.21
CA ASN A 272 -2.06 36.09 28.84
C ASN A 272 -2.90 37.11 28.05
N ALA A 273 -2.84 37.06 26.71
CA ALA A 273 -3.57 37.98 25.84
C ALA A 273 -5.08 37.69 25.85
N GLY A 274 -5.45 36.42 25.75
CA GLY A 274 -6.82 35.92 25.83
C GLY A 274 -7.43 36.17 27.21
N ALA A 275 -6.68 35.95 28.29
CA ALA A 275 -7.12 36.22 29.65
C ALA A 275 -7.47 37.71 29.86
N THR A 276 -6.63 38.62 29.36
CA THR A 276 -6.88 40.07 29.42
C THR A 276 -8.15 40.44 28.66
N ARG A 277 -8.27 39.94 27.42
CA ARG A 277 -9.45 40.21 26.58
C ARG A 277 -10.73 39.61 27.17
N PHE A 278 -10.64 38.41 27.74
CA PHE A 278 -11.76 37.76 28.43
C PHE A 278 -12.20 38.55 29.67
N ALA A 279 -11.25 39.08 30.44
CA ALA A 279 -11.54 39.95 31.58
C ALA A 279 -12.27 41.24 31.14
N ASP A 280 -11.85 41.86 30.04
CA ASP A 280 -12.50 43.07 29.52
C ASP A 280 -13.91 42.80 29.00
N ILE A 281 -14.11 41.70 28.26
CA ILE A 281 -15.43 41.28 27.77
C ILE A 281 -16.37 41.03 28.96
N THR A 282 -15.93 40.27 29.96
CA THR A 282 -16.78 39.91 31.11
C THR A 282 -17.11 41.10 32.00
N ARG A 283 -16.20 42.07 32.19
CA ARG A 283 -16.47 43.33 32.90
C ARG A 283 -17.60 44.15 32.26
N GLN A 284 -17.64 44.18 30.93
CA GLN A 284 -18.59 45.02 30.18
C GLN A 284 -19.95 44.35 29.98
N ASN A 285 -20.07 43.05 30.23
CA ASN A 285 -21.25 42.24 29.86
C ASN A 285 -21.82 41.42 31.03
N VAL A 286 -21.63 41.87 32.27
CA VAL A 286 -22.25 41.25 33.45
C VAL A 286 -23.79 41.22 33.29
N GLY A 287 -24.40 40.09 33.62
CA GLY A 287 -25.84 39.84 33.49
C GLY A 287 -26.28 39.35 32.10
N ARG A 288 -25.36 39.28 31.11
CA ARG A 288 -25.68 38.87 29.75
C ARG A 288 -25.23 37.43 29.46
N PRO A 289 -25.95 36.67 28.60
CA PRO A 289 -25.51 35.34 28.17
C PRO A 289 -24.29 35.40 27.25
N PHE A 290 -23.39 34.44 27.42
CA PHE A 290 -22.16 34.29 26.66
C PHE A 290 -22.10 32.89 26.05
N ALA A 291 -22.37 32.77 24.74
CA ALA A 291 -22.37 31.50 24.03
C ALA A 291 -20.96 30.99 23.78
N ILE A 292 -20.76 29.71 24.07
CA ILE A 292 -19.61 28.90 23.70
C ILE A 292 -20.03 28.05 22.51
N VAL A 293 -19.47 28.32 21.34
CA VAL A 293 -19.81 27.68 20.07
C VAL A 293 -18.66 26.81 19.62
N LEU A 294 -18.95 25.57 19.24
CA LEU A 294 -18.00 24.64 18.64
C LEU A 294 -18.54 24.20 17.28
N ASP A 295 -17.78 24.46 16.22
CA ASP A 295 -18.11 24.04 14.85
C ASP A 295 -19.55 24.47 14.42
N GLY A 296 -19.98 25.66 14.85
CA GLY A 296 -21.28 26.24 14.53
C GLY A 296 -22.46 25.73 15.37
N LYS A 297 -22.20 24.89 16.39
CA LYS A 297 -23.20 24.44 17.37
C LYS A 297 -22.93 25.07 18.73
N VAL A 298 -23.99 25.46 19.43
CA VAL A 298 -23.88 26.00 20.79
C VAL A 298 -23.65 24.84 21.75
N LEU A 299 -22.51 24.84 22.44
CA LEU A 299 -22.24 23.87 23.51
C LEU A 299 -22.96 24.28 24.79
N SER A 300 -22.82 25.56 25.15
CA SER A 300 -23.49 26.14 26.31
C SER A 300 -23.57 27.66 26.17
N ALA A 301 -24.54 28.27 26.84
CA ALA A 301 -24.73 29.72 26.88
C ALA A 301 -24.92 30.22 28.32
N PRO A 302 -23.88 30.10 29.18
CA PRO A 302 -23.97 30.58 30.56
C PRO A 302 -24.13 32.10 30.63
N VAL A 303 -24.76 32.58 31.71
CA VAL A 303 -24.85 34.00 32.03
C VAL A 303 -23.62 34.44 32.80
N ILE A 304 -23.00 35.55 32.39
CA ILE A 304 -21.86 36.15 33.10
C ILE A 304 -22.39 36.77 34.40
N ARG A 305 -22.08 36.16 35.55
CA ARG A 305 -22.56 36.64 36.87
C ARG A 305 -21.66 37.70 37.50
N GLU A 306 -20.36 37.55 37.31
CA GLU A 306 -19.32 38.44 37.83
C GLU A 306 -18.18 38.58 36.82
N PRO A 307 -17.37 39.65 36.89
CA PRO A 307 -16.20 39.80 36.04
C PRO A 307 -15.16 38.69 36.28
N ILE A 308 -14.77 37.97 35.23
CA ILE A 308 -13.80 36.86 35.32
C ILE A 308 -12.42 37.37 34.93
N THR A 309 -11.59 37.67 35.93
CA THR A 309 -10.23 38.22 35.72
C THR A 309 -9.12 37.17 35.74
N GLY A 310 -9.43 35.94 36.16
CA GLY A 310 -8.46 34.84 36.28
C GLY A 310 -8.10 34.13 34.97
N GLY A 311 -8.74 34.48 33.85
CA GLY A 311 -8.43 33.88 32.54
C GLY A 311 -8.79 32.40 32.38
N SER A 312 -9.60 31.85 33.29
CA SER A 312 -10.07 30.46 33.27
C SER A 312 -11.60 30.39 33.26
N GLY A 313 -12.15 29.33 32.70
CA GLY A 313 -13.59 29.07 32.69
C GLY A 313 -13.89 27.57 32.64
N GLN A 314 -15.18 27.24 32.71
CA GLN A 314 -15.66 25.87 32.61
C GLN A 314 -16.79 25.78 31.59
N ILE A 315 -16.76 24.74 30.76
CA ILE A 315 -17.82 24.36 29.84
C ILE A 315 -18.62 23.26 30.53
N SER A 316 -19.80 23.62 31.01
CA SER A 316 -20.79 22.70 31.57
C SER A 316 -21.77 22.23 30.48
N GLY A 317 -22.26 21.00 30.61
CA GLY A 317 -23.21 20.35 29.72
C GLY A 317 -23.50 18.93 30.19
N SER A 318 -24.40 18.21 29.51
CA SER A 318 -24.72 16.79 29.76
C SER A 318 -23.62 15.85 29.25
N PHE A 319 -22.36 16.13 29.59
CA PHE A 319 -21.21 15.36 29.14
C PHE A 319 -21.10 14.02 29.88
N THR A 320 -20.52 13.03 29.19
CA THR A 320 -19.98 11.83 29.83
C THR A 320 -18.50 12.05 30.09
N ALA A 321 -17.88 11.27 31.00
CA ALA A 321 -16.44 11.35 31.24
C ALA A 321 -15.63 11.16 29.94
N GLU A 322 -16.13 10.32 29.04
CA GLU A 322 -15.52 10.05 27.74
C GLU A 322 -15.69 11.21 26.75
N SER A 323 -16.88 11.80 26.65
CA SER A 323 -17.11 12.95 25.75
C SER A 323 -16.37 14.19 26.23
N ALA A 324 -16.29 14.42 27.55
CA ALA A 324 -15.47 15.48 28.14
C ALA A 324 -13.98 15.28 27.86
N THR A 325 -13.46 14.04 27.96
CA THR A 325 -12.06 13.73 27.62
C THR A 325 -11.77 14.03 26.16
N THR A 326 -12.66 13.59 25.25
CA THR A 326 -12.53 13.83 23.82
C THR A 326 -12.57 15.33 23.49
N LEU A 327 -13.50 16.08 24.08
CA LEU A 327 -13.60 17.53 23.93
C LEU A 327 -12.34 18.24 24.45
N SER A 328 -11.84 17.88 25.63
CA SER A 328 -10.62 18.48 26.19
C SER A 328 -9.37 18.22 25.33
N ALA A 329 -9.28 17.05 24.70
CA ALA A 329 -8.21 16.71 23.78
C ALA A 329 -8.29 17.54 22.49
N MET A 330 -9.50 17.69 21.93
CA MET A 330 -9.73 18.54 20.75
C MET A 330 -9.37 20.00 21.02
N LEU A 331 -9.77 20.55 22.18
CA LEU A 331 -9.49 21.94 22.53
C LEU A 331 -8.00 22.23 22.78
N ARG A 332 -7.27 21.29 23.40
CA ARG A 332 -5.82 21.45 23.66
C ARG A 332 -4.97 21.40 22.40
N ALA A 333 -5.34 20.56 21.44
CA ALA A 333 -4.59 20.40 20.20
C ALA A 333 -4.83 21.53 19.18
N GLY A 334 -5.82 22.39 19.45
CA GLY A 334 -6.19 23.49 18.56
C GLY A 334 -7.13 23.09 17.41
N ALA A 335 -7.57 24.12 16.69
CA ALA A 335 -8.50 23.98 15.58
C ALA A 335 -7.78 23.59 14.28
N LEU A 336 -8.42 22.73 13.48
CA LEU A 336 -7.96 22.44 12.14
C LEU A 336 -8.22 23.64 11.22
N PRO A 337 -7.36 23.89 10.22
CA PRO A 337 -7.54 24.97 9.25
C PRO A 337 -8.75 24.77 8.34
N ALA A 338 -9.17 23.53 8.12
CA ALA A 338 -10.37 23.14 7.38
C ALA A 338 -10.86 21.77 7.85
N LYS A 339 -12.11 21.44 7.54
CA LYS A 339 -12.68 20.11 7.83
C LYS A 339 -11.89 19.00 7.13
N LEU A 340 -11.68 17.88 7.83
CA LEU A 340 -11.08 16.67 7.28
C LEU A 340 -12.14 15.60 7.07
N THR A 341 -12.27 15.11 5.84
CA THR A 341 -13.19 14.02 5.50
C THR A 341 -12.44 12.69 5.48
N VAL A 342 -13.04 11.64 6.03
CA VAL A 342 -12.43 10.30 6.00
C VAL A 342 -12.81 9.62 4.69
N ILE A 343 -11.85 9.54 3.76
CA ILE A 343 -12.06 8.96 2.42
C ILE A 343 -11.73 7.46 2.36
N GLU A 344 -10.94 6.98 3.32
CA GLU A 344 -10.64 5.55 3.52
C GLU A 344 -10.48 5.25 5.01
N GLU A 345 -11.12 4.19 5.48
CA GLU A 345 -10.97 3.66 6.83
C GLU A 345 -10.74 2.14 6.75
N ARG A 346 -9.71 1.65 7.43
CA ARG A 346 -9.54 0.21 7.69
C ARG A 346 -9.25 0.01 9.16
N THR A 347 -10.00 -0.87 9.79
CA THR A 347 -9.82 -1.22 11.18
C THR A 347 -9.68 -2.72 11.30
N VAL A 348 -8.66 -3.15 12.03
CA VAL A 348 -8.39 -4.56 12.31
C VAL A 348 -8.37 -4.77 13.82
N GLY A 349 -9.16 -5.72 14.31
CA GLY A 349 -9.16 -6.10 15.72
C GLY A 349 -7.84 -6.77 16.12
N ALA A 350 -7.40 -6.56 17.36
CA ALA A 350 -6.13 -7.12 17.87
C ALA A 350 -6.07 -8.65 17.78
N ASP A 351 -7.20 -9.34 18.02
CA ASP A 351 -7.28 -10.80 17.97
C ASP A 351 -7.08 -11.34 16.55
N LEU A 352 -7.60 -10.65 15.53
CA LEU A 352 -7.44 -11.07 14.13
C LEU A 352 -5.98 -10.92 13.69
N GLY A 353 -5.32 -9.82 14.07
CA GLY A 353 -3.90 -9.59 13.78
C GLY A 353 -3.00 -10.67 14.39
N ALA A 354 -3.20 -11.00 15.67
CA ALA A 354 -2.44 -12.04 16.35
C ALA A 354 -2.65 -13.44 15.74
N ASP A 355 -3.91 -13.82 15.46
CA ASP A 355 -4.24 -15.07 14.78
C ASP A 355 -3.59 -15.16 13.39
N ALA A 356 -3.61 -14.06 12.64
CA ALA A 356 -3.05 -13.98 11.31
C ALA A 356 -1.51 -14.03 11.30
N ILE A 357 -0.85 -13.39 12.28
CA ILE A 357 0.60 -13.55 12.51
C ILE A 357 0.92 -15.02 12.80
N ALA A 358 0.21 -15.64 13.74
CA ALA A 358 0.48 -17.02 14.15
C ALA A 358 0.37 -17.98 12.97
N ARG A 359 -0.75 -17.93 12.22
CA ARG A 359 -0.96 -18.75 11.03
C ARG A 359 0.05 -18.45 9.92
N GLY A 360 0.38 -17.17 9.70
CA GLY A 360 1.40 -16.75 8.73
C GLY A 360 2.78 -17.32 9.05
N ILE A 361 3.19 -17.28 10.31
CA ILE A 361 4.46 -17.85 10.79
C ILE A 361 4.44 -19.37 10.72
N GLU A 362 3.38 -20.03 11.20
CA GLU A 362 3.26 -21.50 11.18
C GLU A 362 3.33 -22.04 9.74
N THR A 363 2.51 -21.48 8.84
CA THR A 363 2.52 -21.88 7.42
C THR A 363 3.83 -21.55 6.74
N GLY A 364 4.46 -20.42 7.08
CA GLY A 364 5.79 -20.05 6.60
C GLY A 364 6.89 -21.00 7.08
N LEU A 365 6.86 -21.44 8.34
CA LEU A 365 7.81 -22.41 8.89
C LEU A 365 7.63 -23.80 8.27
N ILE A 366 6.39 -24.24 8.08
CA ILE A 366 6.09 -25.49 7.37
C ILE A 366 6.61 -25.41 5.93
N GLY A 367 6.32 -24.31 5.22
CA GLY A 367 6.82 -24.08 3.86
C GLY A 367 8.36 -24.07 3.80
N PHE A 368 9.02 -23.39 4.74
CA PHE A 368 10.47 -23.39 4.86
C PHE A 368 11.03 -24.80 5.10
N ALA A 369 10.43 -25.57 6.01
CA ALA A 369 10.84 -26.95 6.30
C ALA A 369 10.67 -27.86 5.08
N LEU A 370 9.57 -27.71 4.32
CA LEU A 370 9.34 -28.45 3.08
C LEU A 370 10.40 -28.12 2.03
N VAL A 371 10.74 -26.84 1.84
CA VAL A 371 11.80 -26.42 0.90
C VAL A 371 13.17 -26.96 1.34
N VAL A 372 13.52 -26.81 2.62
CA VAL A 372 14.79 -27.31 3.18
C VAL A 372 14.90 -28.82 2.98
N GLY A 373 13.84 -29.56 3.29
CA GLY A 373 13.75 -31.00 3.08
C GLY A 373 13.90 -31.38 1.61
N PHE A 374 13.15 -30.72 0.72
CA PHE A 374 13.21 -30.97 -0.72
C PHE A 374 14.62 -30.77 -1.30
N ILE A 375 15.31 -29.71 -0.90
CA ILE A 375 16.66 -29.39 -1.38
C ILE A 375 17.71 -30.36 -0.83
N LEU A 376 17.56 -30.77 0.44
CA LEU A 376 18.39 -31.82 1.02
C LEU A 376 18.22 -33.14 0.26
N LEU A 377 16.98 -33.51 -0.08
CA LEU A 377 16.68 -34.73 -0.82
C LEU A 377 17.31 -34.74 -2.22
N LEU A 378 17.25 -33.62 -2.94
CA LEU A 378 17.75 -33.51 -4.31
C LEU A 378 19.28 -33.37 -4.42
N TYR A 379 19.92 -32.68 -3.47
CA TYR A 379 21.34 -32.29 -3.57
C TYR A 379 22.24 -32.89 -2.48
N GLY A 380 21.66 -33.64 -1.55
CA GLY A 380 22.40 -34.33 -0.48
C GLY A 380 23.25 -33.35 0.35
N PRO A 381 24.54 -33.65 0.61
CA PRO A 381 25.42 -32.79 1.40
C PRO A 381 25.62 -31.39 0.81
N TRP A 382 25.56 -31.22 -0.52
CA TRP A 382 25.67 -29.90 -1.15
C TRP A 382 24.38 -29.07 -0.98
N GLY A 383 23.24 -29.74 -0.78
CA GLY A 383 21.98 -29.10 -0.39
C GLY A 383 22.07 -28.39 0.97
N ILE A 384 22.94 -28.85 1.88
CA ILE A 384 23.16 -28.18 3.18
C ILE A 384 23.71 -26.76 2.98
N LEU A 385 24.59 -26.54 1.99
CA LEU A 385 25.10 -25.20 1.69
C LEU A 385 24.02 -24.29 1.11
N ALA A 386 23.14 -24.84 0.26
CA ALA A 386 21.99 -24.11 -0.26
C ALA A 386 21.02 -23.72 0.87
N ASN A 387 20.76 -24.65 1.81
CA ASN A 387 19.92 -24.40 2.99
C ASN A 387 20.56 -23.39 3.96
N LEU A 388 21.89 -23.39 4.12
CA LEU A 388 22.61 -22.37 4.89
C LEU A 388 22.45 -20.99 4.24
N ALA A 389 22.60 -20.89 2.91
CA ALA A 389 22.39 -19.65 2.17
C ALA A 389 20.95 -19.16 2.27
N LEU A 390 19.97 -20.09 2.25
CA LEU A 390 18.56 -19.80 2.46
C LEU A 390 18.28 -19.26 3.87
N GLY A 391 18.84 -19.89 4.91
CA GLY A 391 18.72 -19.39 6.28
C GLY A 391 19.34 -18.01 6.46
N LEU A 392 20.52 -17.78 5.88
CA LEU A 392 21.15 -16.46 5.84
C LEU A 392 20.30 -15.45 5.07
N ASN A 393 19.66 -15.85 3.97
CA ASN A 393 18.78 -14.97 3.20
C ASN A 393 17.62 -14.47 4.06
N VAL A 394 16.94 -15.35 4.80
CA VAL A 394 15.84 -14.98 5.69
C VAL A 394 16.33 -14.02 6.77
N ILE A 395 17.43 -14.35 7.46
CA ILE A 395 17.99 -13.50 8.53
C ILE A 395 18.36 -12.11 8.01
N LEU A 396 19.07 -12.05 6.87
CA LEU A 396 19.49 -10.78 6.29
C LEU A 396 18.29 -10.00 5.73
N THR A 397 17.21 -10.65 5.30
CA THR A 397 15.97 -9.97 4.89
C THR A 397 15.32 -9.25 6.07
N PHE A 398 15.22 -9.91 7.23
CA PHE A 398 14.78 -9.25 8.46
C PHE A 398 15.70 -8.08 8.86
N ALA A 399 17.02 -8.27 8.76
CA ALA A 399 17.97 -7.18 9.00
C ALA A 399 17.74 -5.99 8.06
N GLY A 400 17.53 -6.25 6.77
CA GLY A 400 17.25 -5.22 5.76
C GLY A 400 15.96 -4.46 6.05
N LEU A 401 14.89 -5.16 6.45
CA LEU A 401 13.63 -4.53 6.86
C LEU A 401 13.82 -3.62 8.08
N THR A 402 14.55 -4.08 9.10
CA THR A 402 14.87 -3.29 10.30
C THR A 402 15.69 -2.06 9.95
N LEU A 403 16.71 -2.18 9.08
CA LEU A 403 17.60 -1.06 8.71
C LEU A 403 16.87 0.04 7.93
N VAL A 404 15.93 -0.34 7.08
CA VAL A 404 15.14 0.60 6.27
C VAL A 404 13.96 1.18 7.07
N GLY A 405 13.64 0.61 8.24
CA GLY A 405 12.43 0.96 8.99
C GLY A 405 11.15 0.55 8.25
N ALA A 406 11.21 -0.51 7.45
CA ALA A 406 10.10 -0.97 6.66
C ALA A 406 9.09 -1.74 7.53
N THR A 407 7.81 -1.48 7.31
CA THR A 407 6.72 -2.15 8.01
C THR A 407 6.44 -3.52 7.40
N LEU A 408 6.53 -4.58 8.21
CA LEU A 408 6.14 -5.93 7.81
C LEU A 408 4.62 -6.09 7.90
N THR A 409 4.02 -6.41 6.77
CA THR A 409 2.58 -6.64 6.62
C THR A 409 2.31 -8.12 6.39
N LEU A 410 1.05 -8.56 6.44
CA LEU A 410 0.62 -9.91 6.16
C LEU A 410 0.91 -10.32 4.70
N PRO A 411 0.64 -9.48 3.68
CA PRO A 411 1.20 -9.70 2.34
C PRO A 411 2.73 -9.75 2.37
N GLY A 412 3.40 -8.90 3.17
CA GLY A 412 4.85 -8.96 3.40
C GLY A 412 5.35 -10.33 3.87
N ILE A 413 4.67 -10.97 4.82
CA ILE A 413 4.96 -12.34 5.28
C ILE A 413 4.83 -13.31 4.12
N ALA A 414 3.76 -13.22 3.32
CA ALA A 414 3.59 -14.04 2.11
C ALA A 414 4.74 -13.83 1.10
N GLY A 415 5.26 -12.60 1.01
CA GLY A 415 6.47 -12.27 0.25
C GLY A 415 7.72 -12.95 0.78
N ILE A 416 7.94 -12.99 2.10
CA ILE A 416 9.07 -13.75 2.68
C ILE A 416 8.94 -15.24 2.32
N VAL A 417 7.74 -15.81 2.50
CA VAL A 417 7.48 -17.23 2.22
C VAL A 417 7.69 -17.57 0.75
N LEU A 418 7.18 -16.74 -0.18
CA LEU A 418 7.46 -16.92 -1.60
C LEU A 418 8.96 -16.74 -1.91
N GLY A 419 9.58 -15.73 -1.29
CA GLY A 419 11.01 -15.44 -1.41
C GLY A 419 11.88 -16.62 -1.00
N ILE A 420 11.48 -17.40 0.01
CA ILE A 420 12.15 -18.67 0.40
C ILE A 420 12.16 -19.65 -0.78
N GLY A 421 11.04 -19.82 -1.47
CA GLY A 421 10.92 -20.70 -2.63
C GLY A 421 11.77 -20.23 -3.83
N LEU A 422 11.83 -18.91 -4.08
CA LEU A 422 12.59 -18.31 -5.18
C LEU A 422 14.10 -18.24 -4.90
N ALA A 423 14.50 -18.00 -3.65
CA ALA A 423 15.91 -17.81 -3.28
C ALA A 423 16.77 -19.06 -3.54
N VAL A 424 16.14 -20.23 -3.65
CA VAL A 424 16.86 -21.48 -3.93
C VAL A 424 17.10 -21.72 -5.43
N ASP A 425 16.39 -21.04 -6.34
CA ASP A 425 16.57 -21.17 -7.80
C ASP A 425 18.02 -20.97 -8.22
N ALA A 426 18.66 -19.89 -7.73
CA ALA A 426 20.05 -19.59 -8.02
C ALA A 426 20.99 -20.73 -7.59
N ASN A 427 20.75 -21.32 -6.41
CA ASN A 427 21.54 -22.45 -5.91
C ASN A 427 21.31 -23.73 -6.74
N VAL A 428 20.08 -23.99 -7.16
CA VAL A 428 19.71 -25.10 -8.05
C VAL A 428 20.43 -24.97 -9.39
N LEU A 429 20.35 -23.80 -10.03
CA LEU A 429 21.05 -23.51 -11.30
C LEU A 429 22.57 -23.70 -11.18
N ILE A 430 23.18 -23.15 -10.13
CA ILE A 430 24.62 -23.28 -9.89
C ILE A 430 25.01 -24.75 -9.75
N ASN A 431 24.26 -25.51 -8.95
CA ASN A 431 24.54 -26.94 -8.73
C ASN A 431 24.39 -27.77 -10.01
N GLU A 432 23.34 -27.53 -10.81
CA GLU A 432 23.18 -28.21 -12.10
C GLU A 432 24.30 -27.85 -13.07
N ARG A 433 24.70 -26.56 -13.14
CA ARG A 433 25.81 -26.16 -14.02
C ARG A 433 27.15 -26.75 -13.59
N ILE A 434 27.42 -26.86 -12.29
CA ILE A 434 28.61 -27.54 -11.77
C ILE A 434 28.57 -29.04 -12.10
N ARG A 435 27.39 -29.67 -12.01
CA ARG A 435 27.20 -31.08 -12.37
C ARG A 435 27.50 -31.32 -13.85
N GLU A 436 26.98 -30.48 -14.75
CA GLU A 436 27.26 -30.53 -16.18
C GLU A 436 28.76 -30.38 -16.49
N GLU A 437 29.42 -29.41 -15.85
CA GLU A 437 30.85 -29.15 -16.08
C GLU A 437 31.73 -30.27 -15.51
N THR A 438 31.32 -30.89 -14.39
CA THR A 438 32.03 -32.06 -13.85
C THR A 438 31.83 -33.30 -14.73
N ALA A 439 30.64 -33.50 -15.30
CA ALA A 439 30.37 -34.58 -16.24
C ALA A 439 31.23 -34.48 -17.52
N LYS A 440 31.66 -33.28 -17.89
CA LYS A 440 32.65 -33.03 -18.98
C LYS A 440 34.10 -33.36 -18.57
N GLY A 441 34.33 -33.91 -17.38
CA GLY A 441 35.65 -34.29 -16.89
C GLY A 441 36.48 -33.15 -16.26
N LYS A 442 35.88 -31.99 -15.99
CA LYS A 442 36.62 -30.89 -15.35
C LYS A 442 36.96 -31.20 -13.89
N THR A 443 38.10 -30.69 -13.44
CA THR A 443 38.50 -30.76 -12.02
C THR A 443 37.54 -29.96 -11.14
N ALA A 444 37.45 -30.30 -9.87
CA ALA A 444 36.57 -29.67 -8.89
C ALA A 444 36.61 -28.12 -8.93
N PHE A 445 37.80 -27.52 -8.96
CA PHE A 445 37.94 -26.06 -9.00
C PHE A 445 37.51 -25.46 -10.34
N ALA A 446 37.87 -26.11 -11.46
CA ALA A 446 37.49 -25.64 -12.78
C ALA A 446 35.98 -25.77 -13.02
N ALA A 447 35.35 -26.81 -12.47
CA ALA A 447 33.90 -27.02 -12.52
C ALA A 447 33.14 -25.97 -11.70
N ILE A 448 33.60 -25.66 -10.46
CA ILE A 448 33.01 -24.56 -9.66
C ILE A 448 33.11 -23.24 -10.42
N ASP A 449 34.30 -22.89 -10.92
CA ASP A 449 34.51 -21.58 -11.54
C ASP A 449 33.70 -21.42 -12.84
N ALA A 450 33.68 -22.46 -13.67
CA ALA A 450 32.84 -22.50 -14.88
C ALA A 450 31.34 -22.48 -14.55
N GLY A 451 30.94 -23.18 -13.48
CA GLY A 451 29.56 -23.21 -13.00
C GLY A 451 29.04 -21.84 -12.61
N PHE A 452 29.75 -21.16 -11.69
CA PHE A 452 29.36 -19.83 -11.22
C PHE A 452 29.45 -18.76 -12.31
N SER A 453 30.51 -18.75 -13.12
CA SER A 453 30.67 -17.73 -14.19
C SER A 453 29.58 -17.83 -15.26
N ARG A 454 29.20 -19.04 -15.66
CA ARG A 454 28.11 -19.26 -16.63
C ARG A 454 26.74 -19.02 -16.03
N ALA A 455 26.51 -19.43 -14.78
CA ALA A 455 25.23 -19.25 -14.11
C ALA A 455 24.96 -17.78 -13.76
N TYR A 456 26.00 -16.96 -13.52
CA TYR A 456 25.84 -15.58 -13.06
C TYR A 456 24.92 -14.74 -13.95
N ALA A 457 25.17 -14.73 -15.27
CA ALA A 457 24.34 -13.95 -16.21
C ALA A 457 22.88 -14.39 -16.14
N THR A 458 22.62 -15.70 -16.17
CA THR A 458 21.26 -16.25 -16.08
C THR A 458 20.57 -15.93 -14.75
N ILE A 459 21.30 -15.92 -13.62
CA ILE A 459 20.76 -15.56 -12.29
C ILE A 459 20.40 -14.07 -12.20
N VAL A 460 21.27 -13.19 -12.72
CA VAL A 460 20.97 -11.76 -12.78
C VAL A 460 19.77 -11.53 -13.68
N ASP A 461 19.75 -12.18 -14.85
CA ASP A 461 18.70 -12.00 -15.83
C ASP A 461 17.32 -12.42 -15.29
N SER A 462 17.25 -13.54 -14.57
CA SER A 462 16.02 -14.07 -14.00
C SER A 462 15.50 -13.26 -12.81
N ASN A 463 16.38 -12.71 -11.98
CA ASN A 463 15.98 -11.91 -10.82
C ASN A 463 15.64 -10.46 -11.21
N MET A 464 16.21 -9.94 -12.29
CA MET A 464 15.92 -8.58 -12.76
C MET A 464 14.44 -8.40 -13.09
N THR A 465 13.77 -9.40 -13.67
CA THR A 465 12.33 -9.32 -13.98
C THR A 465 11.48 -9.26 -12.71
N ALA A 466 11.84 -10.01 -11.67
CA ALA A 466 11.20 -9.94 -10.38
C ALA A 466 11.47 -8.61 -9.67
N LEU A 467 12.68 -8.03 -9.82
CA LEU A 467 13.01 -6.69 -9.31
C LEU A 467 12.23 -5.59 -10.04
N ILE A 468 12.02 -5.70 -11.35
CA ILE A 468 11.18 -4.77 -12.12
C ILE A 468 9.74 -4.81 -11.58
N ALA A 469 9.17 -6.00 -11.42
CA ALA A 469 7.81 -6.16 -10.90
C ALA A 469 7.65 -5.59 -9.49
N THR A 470 8.59 -5.91 -8.58
CA THR A 470 8.57 -5.41 -7.19
C THR A 470 8.80 -3.90 -7.12
N THR A 471 9.66 -3.33 -7.96
CA THR A 471 9.87 -1.87 -8.01
C THR A 471 8.59 -1.14 -8.43
N LEU A 472 7.89 -1.65 -9.44
CA LEU A 472 6.63 -1.06 -9.89
C LEU A 472 5.51 -1.22 -8.84
N LEU A 473 5.45 -2.38 -8.18
CA LEU A 473 4.58 -2.57 -7.01
C LEU A 473 4.89 -1.58 -5.88
N PHE A 474 6.16 -1.21 -5.68
CA PHE A 474 6.53 -0.24 -4.65
C PHE A 474 6.08 1.19 -4.98
N TYR A 475 6.11 1.58 -6.26
CA TYR A 475 5.72 2.92 -6.70
C TYR A 475 4.21 3.10 -6.83
N PHE A 476 3.51 2.08 -7.33
CA PHE A 476 2.08 2.17 -7.60
C PHE A 476 1.20 1.41 -6.60
N GLY A 477 1.77 0.50 -5.81
CA GLY A 477 1.05 -0.19 -4.75
C GLY A 477 0.82 0.68 -3.54
N SER A 478 -0.33 0.50 -2.88
CA SER A 478 -0.69 1.20 -1.65
C SER A 478 -0.57 0.29 -0.43
N GLY A 479 -0.45 0.91 0.75
CA GLY A 479 -0.50 0.27 2.07
C GLY A 479 0.17 -1.11 2.15
N PRO A 480 -0.59 -2.22 2.34
CA PRO A 480 -0.03 -3.56 2.48
C PRO A 480 0.79 -4.07 1.30
N VAL A 481 0.42 -3.70 0.06
CA VAL A 481 1.11 -4.14 -1.16
C VAL A 481 2.49 -3.50 -1.28
N ARG A 482 2.64 -2.27 -0.80
CA ARG A 482 3.94 -1.59 -0.74
C ARG A 482 4.90 -2.30 0.22
N GLY A 483 4.40 -2.71 1.39
CA GLY A 483 5.17 -3.53 2.34
C GLY A 483 5.62 -4.88 1.75
N PHE A 484 4.74 -5.53 0.99
CA PHE A 484 5.09 -6.73 0.22
C PHE A 484 6.21 -6.47 -0.79
N ALA A 485 6.11 -5.38 -1.56
CA ALA A 485 7.09 -5.02 -2.58
C ALA A 485 8.50 -4.80 -1.98
N VAL A 486 8.60 -4.08 -0.86
CA VAL A 486 9.86 -3.86 -0.14
C VAL A 486 10.44 -5.19 0.34
N THR A 487 9.61 -6.03 0.94
CA THR A 487 10.03 -7.32 1.49
C THR A 487 10.56 -8.26 0.42
N MET A 488 9.84 -8.39 -0.70
CA MET A 488 10.27 -9.17 -1.86
C MET A 488 11.51 -8.60 -2.52
N GLY A 489 11.59 -7.29 -2.72
CA GLY A 489 12.74 -6.63 -3.35
C GLY A 489 14.04 -6.85 -2.56
N ILE A 490 13.99 -6.62 -1.24
CA ILE A 490 15.12 -6.89 -0.34
C ILE A 490 15.49 -8.38 -0.37
N GLY A 491 14.50 -9.27 -0.28
CA GLY A 491 14.72 -10.72 -0.33
C GLY A 491 15.39 -11.19 -1.62
N ILE A 492 15.00 -10.64 -2.78
CA ILE A 492 15.61 -10.96 -4.07
C ILE A 492 17.08 -10.50 -4.10
N LEU A 493 17.37 -9.26 -3.73
CA LEU A 493 18.74 -8.72 -3.72
C LEU A 493 19.67 -9.52 -2.81
N ILE A 494 19.18 -9.86 -1.61
CA ILE A 494 19.94 -10.64 -0.63
C ILE A 494 20.12 -12.08 -1.12
N SER A 495 19.11 -12.68 -1.75
CA SER A 495 19.24 -14.04 -2.29
C SER A 495 20.31 -14.13 -3.37
N MET A 496 20.45 -13.11 -4.23
CA MET A 496 21.52 -13.04 -5.22
C MET A 496 22.88 -12.94 -4.53
N PHE A 497 23.00 -12.12 -3.48
CA PHE A 497 24.23 -12.00 -2.70
C PHE A 497 24.61 -13.34 -2.03
N THR A 498 23.66 -14.00 -1.34
CA THR A 498 23.94 -15.25 -0.62
C THR A 498 24.28 -16.39 -1.57
N ALA A 499 23.50 -16.58 -2.65
CA ALA A 499 23.72 -17.66 -3.60
C ALA A 499 25.00 -17.48 -4.44
N VAL A 500 25.30 -16.28 -4.93
CA VAL A 500 26.46 -16.07 -5.82
C VAL A 500 27.76 -15.87 -5.04
N SER A 501 27.70 -15.13 -3.92
CA SER A 501 28.91 -14.72 -3.21
C SER A 501 29.30 -15.71 -2.11
N ILE A 502 28.36 -16.04 -1.22
CA ILE A 502 28.65 -16.83 -0.01
C ILE A 502 28.83 -18.31 -0.36
N VAL A 503 27.91 -18.89 -1.13
CA VAL A 503 27.98 -20.32 -1.51
C VAL A 503 29.26 -20.61 -2.29
N ARG A 504 29.68 -19.72 -3.20
CA ARG A 504 30.94 -19.87 -3.95
C ARG A 504 32.15 -19.99 -3.04
N VAL A 505 32.28 -19.09 -2.06
CA VAL A 505 33.40 -19.07 -1.11
C VAL A 505 33.42 -20.36 -0.30
N LEU A 506 32.27 -20.81 0.19
CA LEU A 506 32.14 -22.04 0.97
C LEU A 506 32.47 -23.29 0.15
N MET A 507 31.94 -23.42 -1.07
CA MET A 507 32.23 -24.56 -1.95
C MET A 507 33.73 -24.66 -2.26
N VAL A 508 34.38 -23.54 -2.59
CA VAL A 508 35.83 -23.50 -2.85
C VAL A 508 36.64 -23.86 -1.60
N ALA A 509 36.21 -23.37 -0.42
CA ALA A 509 36.87 -23.68 0.84
C ALA A 509 36.78 -25.17 1.19
N ILE A 510 35.59 -25.78 1.01
CA ILE A 510 35.37 -27.21 1.25
C ILE A 510 36.16 -28.07 0.26
N ALA A 511 36.11 -27.74 -1.04
CA ALA A 511 36.86 -28.46 -2.07
C ALA A 511 38.38 -28.45 -1.80
N ARG A 512 38.91 -27.31 -1.32
CA ARG A 512 40.30 -27.18 -0.90
C ARG A 512 40.62 -28.00 0.35
N ARG A 513 39.80 -27.87 1.41
CA ARG A 513 40.03 -28.58 2.68
C ARG A 513 39.97 -30.10 2.51
N ARG A 514 39.01 -30.60 1.72
CA ARG A 514 38.83 -32.03 1.43
C ARG A 514 39.66 -32.55 0.26
N LYS A 515 40.48 -31.70 -0.38
CA LYS A 515 41.31 -32.04 -1.55
C LYS A 515 40.54 -32.79 -2.65
N LEU A 516 39.31 -32.33 -2.93
CA LEU A 516 38.43 -32.97 -3.91
C LEU A 516 39.01 -32.83 -5.33
N LYS A 517 39.13 -33.95 -6.05
CA LYS A 517 39.55 -33.96 -7.47
C LYS A 517 38.37 -33.68 -8.39
N THR A 518 37.20 -34.23 -8.08
CA THR A 518 35.92 -34.06 -8.78
C THR A 518 34.83 -33.70 -7.78
N ILE A 519 33.76 -33.04 -8.25
CA ILE A 519 32.60 -32.68 -7.42
C ILE A 519 31.42 -33.54 -7.87
N GLU A 520 31.09 -34.54 -7.07
CA GLU A 520 29.88 -35.31 -7.29
C GLU A 520 28.73 -34.71 -6.48
N ILE A 521 27.71 -34.22 -7.20
CA ILE A 521 26.46 -33.76 -6.63
C ILE A 521 25.44 -34.87 -6.87
N LYS A 522 25.09 -35.60 -5.82
CA LYS A 522 24.16 -36.72 -5.86
C LYS A 522 22.96 -36.46 -4.93
N PRO A 523 21.75 -36.93 -5.30
CA PRO A 523 20.61 -36.91 -4.40
C PRO A 523 20.85 -37.80 -3.17
N LEU A 524 20.14 -37.50 -2.09
CA LEU A 524 20.27 -38.21 -0.80
C LEU A 524 19.81 -39.67 -0.90
N PHE A 525 18.77 -39.92 -1.68
CA PHE A 525 18.28 -41.25 -2.05
C PHE A 525 18.57 -41.54 -3.52
N PRO A 526 18.70 -42.82 -3.92
CA PRO A 526 18.89 -43.20 -5.33
C PRO A 526 17.66 -42.94 -6.22
N VAL A 527 16.65 -42.22 -5.73
CA VAL A 527 15.48 -41.79 -6.48
C VAL A 527 15.80 -40.48 -7.18
N ARG A 528 16.08 -40.55 -8.48
CA ARG A 528 16.25 -39.36 -9.34
C ARG A 528 14.91 -39.02 -9.97
N LEU A 529 14.36 -37.84 -9.64
CA LEU A 529 13.11 -37.38 -10.25
C LEU A 529 13.21 -37.29 -11.78
N ILE A 530 14.39 -36.93 -12.30
CA ILE A 530 14.67 -36.87 -13.74
C ILE A 530 15.98 -37.61 -14.01
N PRO A 531 15.97 -38.72 -14.78
CA PRO A 531 17.19 -39.43 -15.15
C PRO A 531 18.13 -38.60 -16.04
N ASP A 532 19.44 -38.82 -15.88
CA ASP A 532 20.46 -38.19 -16.75
C ASP A 532 20.26 -38.63 -18.20
N GLY A 533 20.26 -37.69 -19.15
CA GLY A 533 20.09 -37.98 -20.57
C GLY A 533 18.64 -38.26 -20.99
N THR A 534 17.66 -37.76 -20.24
CA THR A 534 16.24 -37.76 -20.65
C THR A 534 16.08 -37.13 -22.04
N LYS A 535 15.33 -37.79 -22.93
CA LYS A 535 15.11 -37.38 -24.34
C LYS A 535 13.62 -37.36 -24.68
N ILE A 536 12.87 -36.52 -23.99
CA ILE A 536 11.44 -36.34 -24.26
C ILE A 536 11.28 -35.43 -25.48
N ARG A 537 10.45 -35.84 -26.45
CA ARG A 537 10.13 -35.03 -27.64
C ARG A 537 8.92 -34.12 -27.38
N PHE A 538 9.13 -33.04 -26.62
CA PHE A 538 8.08 -32.08 -26.25
C PHE A 538 7.40 -31.47 -27.48
N MET A 539 8.14 -31.21 -28.55
CA MET A 539 7.61 -30.62 -29.78
C MET A 539 6.61 -31.53 -30.52
N ASN A 540 6.47 -32.82 -30.15
CA ASN A 540 5.39 -33.67 -30.68
C ASN A 540 4.03 -33.27 -30.12
N ALA A 541 3.98 -32.87 -28.84
CA ALA A 541 2.74 -32.51 -28.15
C ALA A 541 2.39 -31.01 -28.29
N ARG A 542 3.15 -30.26 -29.10
CA ARG A 542 2.99 -28.80 -29.24
C ARG A 542 1.58 -28.35 -29.58
N PHE A 543 0.88 -29.09 -30.45
CA PHE A 543 -0.49 -28.76 -30.84
C PHE A 543 -1.48 -29.02 -29.71
N ILE A 544 -1.26 -30.05 -28.90
CA ILE A 544 -2.09 -30.35 -27.73
C ILE A 544 -1.89 -29.24 -26.68
N GLY A 545 -0.64 -28.86 -26.41
CA GLY A 545 -0.32 -27.77 -25.46
C GLY A 545 -0.93 -26.43 -25.88
N LEU A 546 -0.80 -26.06 -27.16
CA LEU A 546 -1.39 -24.84 -27.70
C LEU A 546 -2.93 -24.89 -27.73
N ALA A 547 -3.53 -26.02 -28.12
CA ALA A 547 -4.98 -26.18 -28.13
C ALA A 547 -5.57 -26.11 -26.71
N LEU A 548 -4.95 -26.78 -25.74
CA LEU A 548 -5.35 -26.71 -24.33
C LEU A 548 -5.20 -25.28 -23.78
N SER A 549 -4.09 -24.62 -24.10
CA SER A 549 -3.87 -23.23 -23.69
C SER A 549 -4.91 -22.29 -24.30
N ALA A 550 -5.23 -22.45 -25.59
CA ALA A 550 -6.26 -21.66 -26.27
C ALA A 550 -7.63 -21.91 -25.64
N PHE A 551 -8.00 -23.16 -25.40
CA PHE A 551 -9.24 -23.52 -24.72
C PHE A 551 -9.33 -22.86 -23.32
N LEU A 552 -8.31 -23.03 -22.49
CA LEU A 552 -8.28 -22.45 -21.14
C LEU A 552 -8.32 -20.93 -21.16
N SER A 553 -7.65 -20.29 -22.13
CA SER A 553 -7.64 -18.82 -22.23
C SER A 553 -8.98 -18.30 -22.74
N ILE A 554 -9.61 -18.96 -23.71
CA ILE A 554 -10.95 -18.61 -24.19
C ILE A 554 -11.97 -18.80 -23.06
N ALA A 555 -11.92 -19.93 -22.34
CA ALA A 555 -12.76 -20.18 -21.19
C ALA A 555 -12.56 -19.10 -20.11
N SER A 556 -11.31 -18.69 -19.85
CA SER A 556 -10.99 -17.62 -18.91
C SER A 556 -11.56 -16.27 -19.33
N VAL A 557 -11.50 -15.93 -20.63
CA VAL A 557 -12.12 -14.71 -21.17
C VAL A 557 -13.64 -14.77 -21.05
N ILE A 558 -14.27 -15.92 -21.32
CA ILE A 558 -15.72 -16.10 -21.12
C ILE A 558 -16.08 -15.89 -19.64
N LEU A 559 -15.35 -16.54 -18.73
CA LEU A 559 -15.54 -16.41 -17.28
C LEU A 559 -15.36 -14.97 -16.79
N PHE A 560 -14.43 -14.22 -17.40
CA PHE A 560 -14.23 -12.80 -17.10
C PHE A 560 -15.44 -11.92 -17.44
N PHE A 561 -16.23 -12.27 -18.46
CA PHE A 561 -17.47 -11.55 -18.76
C PHE A 561 -18.69 -12.09 -18.01
N LYS A 562 -18.78 -13.42 -17.82
CA LYS A 562 -19.83 -14.09 -17.03
C LYS A 562 -19.24 -15.34 -16.36
N PRO A 563 -19.17 -15.43 -15.03
CA PRO A 563 -19.81 -14.56 -14.03
C PRO A 563 -19.11 -13.22 -13.74
N GLY A 564 -17.86 -13.03 -14.17
CA GLY A 564 -17.05 -11.85 -13.85
C GLY A 564 -16.18 -12.02 -12.61
N LEU A 565 -15.33 -11.02 -12.35
CA LEU A 565 -14.48 -10.98 -11.16
C LEU A 565 -15.27 -10.47 -9.95
N ASN A 566 -15.02 -11.07 -8.77
CA ASN A 566 -15.56 -10.60 -7.50
C ASN A 566 -14.71 -9.42 -6.99
N TYR A 567 -14.99 -8.21 -7.46
CA TYR A 567 -14.23 -7.02 -7.09
C TYR A 567 -14.42 -6.65 -5.62
N GLY A 568 -13.31 -6.55 -4.89
CA GLY A 568 -13.29 -6.06 -3.51
C GLY A 568 -13.59 -4.56 -3.40
N VAL A 569 -13.71 -4.07 -2.17
CA VAL A 569 -13.99 -2.65 -1.86
C VAL A 569 -12.93 -1.69 -2.40
N ASP A 570 -11.70 -2.16 -2.61
CA ASP A 570 -10.62 -1.38 -3.25
C ASP A 570 -10.99 -0.89 -4.66
N PHE A 571 -11.84 -1.63 -5.38
CA PHE A 571 -12.23 -1.29 -6.76
C PHE A 571 -13.70 -0.88 -6.86
N LYS A 572 -14.61 -1.60 -6.19
CA LYS A 572 -16.05 -1.28 -6.22
C LYS A 572 -16.39 -0.06 -5.35
N GLY A 573 -15.58 0.22 -4.32
CA GLY A 573 -15.96 1.09 -3.21
C GLY A 573 -17.06 0.45 -2.37
N GLY A 574 -17.28 0.97 -1.16
CA GLY A 574 -18.32 0.46 -0.26
C GLY A 574 -17.78 0.05 1.10
N ILE A 575 -18.55 -0.77 1.79
CA ILE A 575 -18.28 -1.18 3.17
C ILE A 575 -18.07 -2.69 3.18
N GLN A 576 -17.02 -3.15 3.83
CA GLN A 576 -16.76 -4.56 4.10
C GLN A 576 -16.54 -4.75 5.60
N ILE A 577 -17.22 -5.73 6.19
CA ILE A 577 -17.11 -6.08 7.60
C ILE A 577 -16.84 -7.58 7.68
N GLU A 578 -15.77 -7.97 8.37
CA GLU A 578 -15.51 -9.36 8.70
C GLU A 578 -16.01 -9.63 10.11
N VAL A 579 -16.93 -10.58 10.24
CA VAL A 579 -17.58 -10.94 11.50
C VAL A 579 -17.12 -12.34 11.88
N LYS A 580 -16.58 -12.49 13.09
CA LYS A 580 -16.21 -13.79 13.66
C LYS A 580 -17.28 -14.22 14.66
N THR A 581 -17.86 -15.38 14.43
CA THR A 581 -18.91 -15.97 15.28
C THR A 581 -18.36 -17.20 15.99
N GLN A 582 -18.85 -17.47 17.22
CA GLN A 582 -18.43 -18.65 17.99
C GLN A 582 -19.02 -19.95 17.46
N LYS A 583 -20.19 -19.87 16.80
CA LYS A 583 -20.89 -20.97 16.14
C LYS A 583 -21.11 -20.61 14.66
N PRO A 584 -21.34 -21.59 13.77
CA PRO A 584 -21.70 -21.32 12.38
C PRO A 584 -22.86 -20.32 12.32
N ALA A 585 -22.64 -19.20 11.63
CA ALA A 585 -23.60 -18.09 11.59
C ALA A 585 -24.85 -18.47 10.77
N ASP A 586 -26.01 -17.94 11.17
CA ASP A 586 -27.22 -18.06 10.35
C ASP A 586 -27.22 -16.98 9.26
N LEU A 587 -26.62 -17.31 8.12
CA LEU A 587 -26.53 -16.42 6.97
C LEU A 587 -27.92 -15.99 6.45
N ALA A 588 -28.95 -16.82 6.61
CA ALA A 588 -30.29 -16.49 6.13
C ALA A 588 -30.96 -15.46 7.05
N GLY A 589 -30.90 -15.68 8.36
CA GLY A 589 -31.38 -14.72 9.36
C GLY A 589 -30.65 -13.38 9.28
N LEU A 590 -29.32 -13.42 9.16
CA LEU A 590 -28.50 -12.22 9.00
C LEU A 590 -28.84 -11.47 7.71
N ARG A 591 -29.01 -12.16 6.58
CA ARG A 591 -29.42 -11.54 5.31
C ARG A 591 -30.76 -10.82 5.44
N ALA A 592 -31.77 -11.49 6.00
CA ALA A 592 -33.11 -10.93 6.15
C ALA A 592 -33.12 -9.66 7.02
N ARG A 593 -32.33 -9.63 8.10
CA ARG A 593 -32.22 -8.44 8.97
C ARG A 593 -31.52 -7.28 8.28
N LEU A 594 -30.42 -7.57 7.57
CA LEU A 594 -29.60 -6.55 6.93
C LEU A 594 -30.29 -5.93 5.70
N GLU A 595 -30.99 -6.71 4.89
CA GLU A 595 -31.79 -6.19 3.76
C GLU A 595 -32.88 -5.21 4.22
N GLY A 596 -33.42 -5.39 5.44
CA GLY A 596 -34.38 -4.48 6.06
C GLY A 596 -33.86 -3.06 6.34
N LEU A 597 -32.53 -2.85 6.32
CA LEU A 597 -31.90 -1.56 6.60
C LEU A 597 -31.92 -0.59 5.41
N LYS A 598 -32.31 -1.06 4.20
CA LYS A 598 -32.36 -0.25 2.97
C LYS A 598 -31.02 0.40 2.58
N LEU A 599 -29.90 -0.28 2.87
CA LEU A 599 -28.54 0.18 2.58
C LEU A 599 -28.02 -0.28 1.19
N GLY A 600 -28.90 -0.58 0.24
CA GLY A 600 -28.54 -1.15 -1.06
C GLY A 600 -28.35 -2.66 -1.03
N GLU A 601 -27.67 -3.21 -2.04
CA GLU A 601 -27.37 -4.65 -2.08
C GLU A 601 -26.37 -5.02 -0.99
N ILE A 602 -26.71 -6.04 -0.19
CA ILE A 602 -25.83 -6.57 0.86
C ILE A 602 -25.50 -8.01 0.52
N THR A 603 -24.22 -8.29 0.33
CA THR A 603 -23.73 -9.65 0.09
C THR A 603 -23.13 -10.22 1.37
N LEU A 604 -23.40 -11.50 1.60
CA LEU A 604 -22.96 -12.25 2.76
C LEU A 604 -22.26 -13.51 2.25
N GLN A 605 -21.00 -13.67 2.66
CA GLN A 605 -20.18 -14.81 2.27
C GLN A 605 -19.59 -15.46 3.53
N GLY A 606 -19.92 -16.72 3.75
CA GLY A 606 -19.29 -17.53 4.80
C GLY A 606 -17.91 -18.01 4.38
N VAL A 607 -16.97 -18.06 5.32
CA VAL A 607 -15.61 -18.59 5.16
C VAL A 607 -15.40 -19.74 6.14
N GLY A 608 -14.82 -20.84 5.66
CA GLY A 608 -14.62 -22.06 6.45
C GLY A 608 -15.96 -22.72 6.84
N ASP A 609 -16.12 -23.06 8.11
CA ASP A 609 -17.35 -23.65 8.67
C ASP A 609 -18.44 -22.59 8.98
N ASN A 610 -18.49 -21.49 8.22
CA ASN A 610 -19.33 -20.31 8.47
C ASN A 610 -19.12 -19.66 9.86
N SER A 611 -17.98 -19.90 10.51
CA SER A 611 -17.58 -19.21 11.73
C SER A 611 -16.99 -17.81 11.47
N GLN A 612 -16.74 -17.50 10.19
CA GLN A 612 -16.37 -16.20 9.70
C GLN A 612 -17.34 -15.81 8.59
N VAL A 613 -17.90 -14.61 8.68
CA VAL A 613 -18.84 -14.07 7.70
C VAL A 613 -18.31 -12.74 7.20
N LEU A 614 -18.14 -12.65 5.89
CA LEU A 614 -17.84 -11.42 5.21
C LEU A 614 -19.15 -10.75 4.78
N VAL A 615 -19.40 -9.56 5.32
CA VAL A 615 -20.54 -8.72 4.99
C VAL A 615 -20.05 -7.60 4.09
N ARG A 616 -20.63 -7.46 2.90
CA ARG A 616 -20.37 -6.29 2.03
C ARG A 616 -21.65 -5.53 1.78
N ALA A 617 -21.57 -4.22 1.93
CA ALA A 617 -22.63 -3.31 1.54
C ALA A 617 -22.13 -2.38 0.44
N GLU A 618 -23.04 -2.03 -0.47
CA GLU A 618 -22.75 -1.09 -1.54
C GLU A 618 -22.40 0.31 -1.03
N ARG A 619 -21.78 1.08 -1.92
CA ARG A 619 -21.51 2.49 -1.69
C ARG A 619 -22.81 3.24 -1.40
N GLN A 620 -22.81 4.01 -0.31
CA GLN A 620 -23.98 4.79 0.09
C GLN A 620 -24.06 6.12 -0.67
N PRO A 621 -25.28 6.58 -1.03
CA PRO A 621 -25.48 7.92 -1.56
C PRO A 621 -25.29 8.95 -0.44
N GLY A 622 -24.59 10.06 -0.72
CA GLY A 622 -24.28 11.11 0.27
C GLY A 622 -22.81 11.21 0.70
N GLY A 623 -21.91 10.50 0.01
CA GLY A 623 -20.47 10.62 0.23
C GLY A 623 -19.96 9.85 1.46
N GLU A 624 -18.80 10.24 1.94
CA GLU A 624 -18.03 9.58 2.99
C GLU A 624 -18.77 9.53 4.34
N GLU A 625 -19.53 10.58 4.68
CA GLU A 625 -20.30 10.66 5.92
C GLU A 625 -21.46 9.65 5.95
N ALA A 626 -22.19 9.52 4.83
CA ALA A 626 -23.28 8.55 4.70
C ALA A 626 -22.76 7.11 4.77
N GLN A 627 -21.61 6.86 4.18
CA GLN A 627 -20.95 5.56 4.22
C GLN A 627 -20.55 5.18 5.66
N THR A 628 -20.06 6.15 6.42
CA THR A 628 -19.73 5.93 7.84
C THR A 628 -20.96 5.71 8.71
N ALA A 629 -22.05 6.46 8.47
CA ALA A 629 -23.30 6.26 9.19
C ALA A 629 -23.86 4.85 8.95
N ALA A 630 -23.85 4.40 7.69
CA ALA A 630 -24.26 3.06 7.32
C ALA A 630 -23.39 1.97 7.97
N LEU A 631 -22.08 2.18 8.07
CA LEU A 631 -21.20 1.26 8.79
C LEU A 631 -21.67 1.06 10.23
N ASN A 632 -21.94 2.14 10.96
CA ASN A 632 -22.39 2.05 12.35
C ASN A 632 -23.75 1.33 12.45
N THR A 633 -24.69 1.62 11.55
CA THR A 633 -25.97 0.91 11.48
C THR A 633 -25.78 -0.59 11.23
N LEU A 634 -24.88 -0.97 10.32
CA LEU A 634 -24.55 -2.38 10.04
C LEU A 634 -23.93 -3.06 11.25
N LYS A 635 -22.93 -2.42 11.89
CA LYS A 635 -22.28 -2.97 13.09
C LYS A 635 -23.30 -3.25 14.20
N THR A 636 -24.17 -2.30 14.50
CA THR A 636 -25.23 -2.47 15.50
C THR A 636 -26.18 -3.61 15.14
N ALA A 637 -26.66 -3.66 13.90
CA ALA A 637 -27.57 -4.71 13.46
C ALA A 637 -26.95 -6.12 13.50
N ILE A 638 -25.67 -6.26 13.15
CA ILE A 638 -24.94 -7.53 13.21
C ILE A 638 -24.83 -8.01 14.66
N LEU A 639 -24.37 -7.13 15.56
CA LEU A 639 -24.13 -7.46 16.97
C LEU A 639 -25.43 -7.78 17.72
N GLU A 640 -26.56 -7.17 17.32
CA GLU A 640 -27.89 -7.49 17.85
C GLU A 640 -28.39 -8.87 17.39
N THR A 641 -28.08 -9.26 16.16
CA THR A 641 -28.57 -10.50 15.54
C THR A 641 -27.78 -11.71 16.01
N GLU A 642 -26.45 -11.63 15.96
CA GLU A 642 -25.54 -12.71 16.33
C GLU A 642 -24.91 -12.41 17.69
N LYS A 643 -25.59 -12.81 18.77
CA LYS A 643 -25.11 -12.58 20.14
C LYS A 643 -23.78 -13.30 20.38
N GLY A 644 -22.74 -12.55 20.72
CA GLY A 644 -21.38 -13.07 20.91
C GLY A 644 -20.51 -13.06 19.66
N ALA A 645 -21.01 -12.48 18.55
CA ALA A 645 -20.18 -12.14 17.40
C ALA A 645 -19.20 -11.01 17.74
N THR A 646 -18.04 -11.05 17.11
CA THR A 646 -17.01 -10.01 17.20
C THR A 646 -16.72 -9.49 15.81
N ILE A 647 -16.59 -8.17 15.68
CA ILE A 647 -16.19 -7.54 14.42
C ILE A 647 -14.67 -7.64 14.34
N ALA A 648 -14.18 -8.49 13.44
CA ALA A 648 -12.77 -8.78 13.28
C ALA A 648 -12.06 -7.72 12.45
N SER A 649 -12.70 -7.26 11.37
CA SER A 649 -12.19 -6.16 10.55
C SER A 649 -13.32 -5.34 9.93
N THR A 650 -13.01 -4.09 9.60
CA THR A 650 -13.91 -3.19 8.90
C THR A 650 -13.10 -2.40 7.88
N GLU A 651 -13.57 -2.37 6.63
CA GLU A 651 -12.99 -1.57 5.56
C GLU A 651 -14.07 -0.70 4.94
N VAL A 652 -13.79 0.59 4.83
CA VAL A 652 -14.62 1.57 4.16
C VAL A 652 -13.75 2.27 3.15
N VAL A 653 -14.08 2.09 1.87
CA VAL A 653 -13.37 2.73 0.78
C VAL A 653 -14.34 3.67 0.06
N GLY A 654 -14.00 4.95 0.09
CA GLY A 654 -14.73 5.97 -0.63
C GLY A 654 -14.57 5.82 -2.15
N PRO A 655 -15.50 6.36 -2.93
CA PRO A 655 -15.55 6.21 -4.38
C PRO A 655 -14.39 6.85 -5.14
N LYS A 656 -13.88 7.98 -4.63
CA LYS A 656 -12.74 8.68 -5.19
C LYS A 656 -11.50 7.80 -5.06
N VAL A 657 -11.31 7.24 -3.86
CA VAL A 657 -10.22 6.32 -3.54
C VAL A 657 -10.33 5.04 -4.36
N SER A 658 -11.49 4.42 -4.45
CA SER A 658 -11.64 3.17 -5.21
C SER A 658 -11.38 3.36 -6.71
N GLY A 659 -11.78 4.49 -7.29
CA GLY A 659 -11.46 4.83 -8.68
C GLY A 659 -9.96 5.04 -8.91
N GLU A 660 -9.27 5.72 -7.99
CA GLU A 660 -7.82 5.92 -8.03
C GLU A 660 -7.05 4.60 -7.82
N LEU A 661 -7.45 3.77 -6.87
CA LEU A 661 -6.86 2.45 -6.63
C LEU A 661 -7.07 1.51 -7.82
N ALA A 662 -8.24 1.56 -8.45
CA ALA A 662 -8.52 0.79 -9.67
C ALA A 662 -7.64 1.18 -10.83
N THR A 663 -7.53 2.48 -11.10
CA THR A 663 -6.70 3.00 -12.18
C THR A 663 -5.21 2.73 -11.91
N ALA A 664 -4.72 3.00 -10.70
CA ALA A 664 -3.36 2.69 -10.29
C ALA A 664 -3.04 1.20 -10.40
N GLY A 665 -3.95 0.34 -9.94
CA GLY A 665 -3.81 -1.11 -10.01
C GLY A 665 -3.70 -1.64 -11.45
N ILE A 666 -4.60 -1.19 -12.34
CA ILE A 666 -4.58 -1.57 -13.76
C ILE A 666 -3.32 -1.03 -14.45
N LEU A 667 -2.98 0.24 -14.21
CA LEU A 667 -1.77 0.86 -14.77
C LEU A 667 -0.51 0.13 -14.31
N SER A 668 -0.45 -0.32 -13.04
CA SER A 668 0.68 -1.10 -12.52
C SER A 668 0.90 -2.38 -13.32
N VAL A 669 -0.17 -3.12 -13.59
CA VAL A 669 -0.10 -4.39 -14.37
C VAL A 669 0.35 -4.13 -15.80
N ILE A 670 -0.20 -3.09 -16.44
CA ILE A 670 0.15 -2.73 -17.82
C ILE A 670 1.60 -2.24 -17.90
N LEU A 671 2.00 -1.31 -17.03
CA LEU A 671 3.35 -0.76 -16.99
C LEU A 671 4.39 -1.82 -16.63
N ALA A 672 4.09 -2.75 -15.73
CA ALA A 672 4.97 -3.87 -15.43
C ALA A 672 5.10 -4.83 -16.61
N SER A 673 4.00 -5.16 -17.26
CA SER A 673 4.02 -5.98 -18.47
C SER A 673 4.85 -5.33 -19.58
N LEU A 674 4.71 -4.02 -19.76
CA LEU A 674 5.48 -3.25 -20.75
C LEU A 674 6.96 -3.14 -20.37
N ALA A 675 7.28 -2.88 -19.10
CA ALA A 675 8.66 -2.82 -18.62
C ALA A 675 9.36 -4.17 -18.77
N MET A 676 8.68 -5.27 -18.45
CA MET A 676 9.17 -6.62 -18.69
C MET A 676 9.34 -6.90 -20.19
N LEU A 677 8.42 -6.44 -21.03
CA LEU A 677 8.53 -6.54 -22.49
C LEU A 677 9.78 -5.82 -23.00
N VAL A 678 9.98 -4.57 -22.59
CA VAL A 678 11.16 -3.77 -22.97
C VAL A 678 12.44 -4.47 -22.52
N TYR A 679 12.46 -4.99 -21.29
CA TYR A 679 13.59 -5.74 -20.78
C TYR A 679 13.88 -7.00 -21.61
N ILE A 680 12.87 -7.84 -21.88
CA ILE A 680 13.04 -9.06 -22.68
C ILE A 680 13.46 -8.70 -24.11
N TRP A 681 12.92 -7.64 -24.70
CA TRP A 681 13.30 -7.20 -26.05
C TRP A 681 14.74 -6.67 -26.10
N ALA A 682 15.19 -5.92 -25.11
CA ALA A 682 16.59 -5.50 -25.03
C ALA A 682 17.55 -6.68 -24.81
N ARG A 683 17.10 -7.71 -24.07
CA ARG A 683 17.93 -8.85 -23.69
C ARG A 683 17.98 -9.97 -24.75
N PHE A 684 16.87 -10.20 -25.47
CA PHE A 684 16.67 -11.32 -26.40
C PHE A 684 16.32 -10.84 -27.81
N GLU A 685 16.58 -11.68 -28.83
CA GLU A 685 16.15 -11.37 -30.20
C GLU A 685 14.61 -11.30 -30.29
N TRP A 686 14.09 -10.50 -31.22
CA TRP A 686 12.66 -10.23 -31.35
C TRP A 686 11.74 -11.48 -31.34
N PRO A 687 12.10 -12.66 -31.91
CA PRO A 687 11.23 -13.84 -31.87
C PRO A 687 11.02 -14.38 -30.46
N PHE A 688 12.07 -14.34 -29.64
CA PHE A 688 12.02 -14.75 -28.23
C PHE A 688 11.17 -13.76 -27.44
N ALA A 689 11.33 -12.45 -27.70
CA ALA A 689 10.52 -11.43 -27.06
C ALA A 689 9.02 -11.64 -27.33
N VAL A 690 8.62 -11.80 -28.60
CA VAL A 690 7.23 -12.04 -28.98
C VAL A 690 6.68 -13.32 -28.34
N GLY A 691 7.45 -14.42 -28.35
CA GLY A 691 7.03 -15.67 -27.72
C GLY A 691 6.83 -15.54 -26.20
N ALA A 692 7.71 -14.81 -25.51
CA ALA A 692 7.55 -14.56 -24.08
C ALA A 692 6.31 -13.69 -23.79
N ILE A 693 6.12 -12.61 -24.55
CA ILE A 693 4.98 -11.70 -24.39
C ILE A 693 3.65 -12.41 -24.61
N ALA A 694 3.52 -13.17 -25.70
CA ALA A 694 2.31 -13.93 -26.00
C ALA A 694 1.99 -14.92 -24.87
N THR A 695 3.01 -15.62 -24.35
CA THR A 695 2.81 -16.55 -23.25
C THR A 695 2.43 -15.84 -21.94
N LEU A 696 3.03 -14.69 -21.65
CA LEU A 696 2.68 -13.89 -20.48
C LEU A 696 1.21 -13.46 -20.50
N ILE A 697 0.72 -12.96 -21.63
CA ILE A 697 -0.69 -12.58 -21.79
C ILE A 697 -1.59 -13.79 -21.52
N LEU A 698 -1.23 -14.96 -22.05
CA LEU A 698 -1.97 -16.19 -21.86
C LEU A 698 -1.95 -16.68 -20.40
N ASP A 699 -0.85 -16.49 -19.68
CA ASP A 699 -0.72 -16.86 -18.27
C ASP A 699 -1.56 -15.92 -17.39
N VAL A 700 -1.46 -14.60 -17.60
CA VAL A 700 -2.29 -13.60 -16.90
C VAL A 700 -3.77 -13.85 -17.13
N THR A 701 -4.16 -14.15 -18.37
CA THR A 701 -5.55 -14.45 -18.73
C THR A 701 -6.06 -15.67 -17.97
N LYS A 702 -5.27 -16.74 -17.86
CA LYS A 702 -5.65 -17.93 -17.08
C LYS A 702 -5.77 -17.63 -15.60
N SER A 703 -4.90 -16.79 -15.04
CA SER A 703 -4.98 -16.37 -13.65
C SER A 703 -6.23 -15.53 -13.37
N LEU A 704 -6.60 -14.62 -14.27
CA LEU A 704 -7.86 -13.87 -14.18
C LEU A 704 -9.08 -14.80 -14.29
N GLY A 705 -9.03 -15.77 -15.20
CA GLY A 705 -10.07 -16.81 -15.31
C GLY A 705 -10.18 -17.66 -14.05
N PHE A 706 -9.06 -17.95 -13.39
CA PHE A 706 -9.05 -18.65 -12.10
C PHE A 706 -9.74 -17.82 -11.01
N PHE A 707 -9.46 -16.51 -10.90
CA PHE A 707 -10.20 -15.63 -9.99
C PHE A 707 -11.71 -15.63 -10.26
N ALA A 708 -12.10 -15.52 -11.53
CA ALA A 708 -13.52 -15.56 -11.93
C ALA A 708 -14.18 -16.91 -11.61
N LEU A 709 -13.43 -18.01 -11.72
CA LEU A 709 -13.92 -19.37 -11.43
C LEU A 709 -14.06 -19.62 -9.92
N THR A 710 -13.08 -19.21 -9.12
CA THR A 710 -13.05 -19.48 -7.68
C THR A 710 -13.88 -18.49 -6.86
N GLY A 711 -14.26 -17.35 -7.45
CA GLY A 711 -14.97 -16.29 -6.74
C GLY A 711 -14.13 -15.62 -5.64
N LEU A 712 -12.80 -15.77 -5.70
CA LEU A 712 -11.88 -15.12 -4.76
C LEU A 712 -11.94 -13.60 -4.96
N ASP A 713 -11.74 -12.87 -3.88
CA ASP A 713 -11.78 -11.42 -3.91
C ASP A 713 -10.64 -10.86 -4.74
N PHE A 714 -11.03 -10.12 -5.77
CA PHE A 714 -10.12 -9.33 -6.56
C PHE A 714 -9.91 -7.99 -5.85
N ASN A 715 -8.86 -7.91 -5.02
CA ASN A 715 -8.47 -6.73 -4.23
C ASN A 715 -7.01 -6.33 -4.55
N LEU A 716 -6.44 -5.35 -3.84
CA LEU A 716 -5.04 -4.94 -4.06
C LEU A 716 -4.04 -6.10 -3.86
N THR A 717 -4.33 -7.02 -2.94
CA THR A 717 -3.53 -8.23 -2.69
C THR A 717 -3.55 -9.18 -3.89
N ALA A 718 -4.69 -9.29 -4.59
CA ALA A 718 -4.80 -10.04 -5.84
C ALA A 718 -3.93 -9.44 -6.95
N ILE A 719 -3.85 -8.10 -7.06
CA ILE A 719 -2.93 -7.43 -7.99
C ILE A 719 -1.47 -7.77 -7.66
N ALA A 720 -1.10 -7.74 -6.37
CA ALA A 720 0.24 -8.12 -5.94
C ALA A 720 0.57 -9.56 -6.36
N ALA A 721 -0.37 -10.49 -6.21
CA ALA A 721 -0.24 -11.88 -6.66
C ALA A 721 -0.05 -11.97 -8.18
N LEU A 722 -0.90 -11.29 -8.96
CA LEU A 722 -0.79 -11.28 -10.42
C LEU A 722 0.55 -10.73 -10.89
N LEU A 723 0.99 -9.58 -10.37
CA LEU A 723 2.26 -8.97 -10.76
C LEU A 723 3.47 -9.85 -10.41
N THR A 724 3.42 -10.47 -9.24
CA THR A 724 4.44 -11.42 -8.81
C THR A 724 4.46 -12.66 -9.70
N LEU A 725 3.29 -13.17 -10.06
CA LEU A 725 3.14 -14.29 -10.98
C LEU A 725 3.67 -13.95 -12.38
N VAL A 726 3.44 -12.74 -12.89
CA VAL A 726 4.01 -12.33 -14.18
C VAL A 726 5.53 -12.36 -14.10
N GLY A 727 6.13 -11.74 -13.08
CA GLY A 727 7.58 -11.75 -12.88
C GLY A 727 8.16 -13.18 -12.76
N TYR A 728 7.46 -14.05 -12.03
CA TYR A 728 7.80 -15.46 -11.88
C TYR A 728 7.70 -16.23 -13.20
N SER A 729 6.62 -16.03 -13.95
CA SER A 729 6.37 -16.69 -15.23
C SER A 729 7.44 -16.35 -16.28
N VAL A 730 7.99 -15.13 -16.25
CA VAL A 730 9.10 -14.75 -17.13
C VAL A 730 10.39 -15.47 -16.78
N ASN A 731 10.68 -15.68 -15.48
CA ASN A 731 11.94 -16.26 -15.03
C ASN A 731 12.25 -17.57 -15.77
N ASP A 732 11.35 -18.56 -15.72
CA ASP A 732 11.58 -19.86 -16.33
C ASP A 732 11.70 -19.80 -17.87
N LYS A 733 10.98 -18.87 -18.51
CA LYS A 733 11.08 -18.65 -19.97
C LYS A 733 12.44 -18.11 -20.38
N VAL A 734 12.95 -17.13 -19.64
CA VAL A 734 14.28 -16.52 -19.85
C VAL A 734 15.37 -17.59 -19.79
N VAL A 735 15.24 -18.54 -18.87
CA VAL A 735 16.17 -19.65 -18.69
C VAL A 735 16.14 -20.62 -19.88
N VAL A 736 14.94 -21.08 -20.26
CA VAL A 736 14.77 -21.98 -21.41
C VAL A 736 15.31 -21.32 -22.68
N TYR A 737 15.01 -20.04 -22.88
CA TYR A 737 15.45 -19.28 -24.05
C TYR A 737 16.95 -19.05 -24.10
N ASP A 738 17.60 -18.76 -22.96
CA ASP A 738 19.06 -18.66 -22.90
C ASP A 738 19.71 -19.98 -23.30
N ARG A 739 19.17 -21.12 -22.84
CA ARG A 739 19.65 -22.44 -23.23
C ARG A 739 19.44 -22.72 -24.72
N MET A 740 18.27 -22.36 -25.26
CA MET A 740 18.00 -22.48 -26.70
C MET A 740 19.00 -21.66 -27.53
N ARG A 741 19.31 -20.44 -27.11
CA ARG A 741 20.28 -19.58 -27.77
C ARG A 741 21.70 -20.17 -27.71
N GLU A 742 22.11 -20.72 -26.57
CA GLU A 742 23.38 -21.43 -26.43
C GLU A 742 23.45 -22.61 -27.40
N ASN A 743 22.40 -23.45 -27.44
CA ASN A 743 22.34 -24.62 -28.30
C ASN A 743 22.22 -24.30 -29.79
N MET A 744 21.58 -23.19 -30.17
CA MET A 744 21.58 -22.71 -31.56
C MET A 744 22.98 -22.32 -32.06
N ARG A 745 23.86 -21.85 -31.16
CA ARG A 745 25.26 -21.54 -31.49
C ARG A 745 26.13 -22.80 -31.56
N LEU A 746 25.86 -23.78 -30.69
CA LEU A 746 26.59 -25.05 -30.62
C LEU A 746 26.20 -25.99 -31.76
N TYR A 747 24.92 -26.09 -32.10
CA TYR A 747 24.37 -27.06 -33.06
C TYR A 747 23.80 -26.39 -34.32
N LYS A 748 24.67 -25.73 -35.10
CA LYS A 748 24.26 -24.95 -36.30
C LYS A 748 23.51 -25.74 -37.37
N SER A 749 23.76 -27.05 -37.48
CA SER A 749 23.18 -27.93 -38.52
C SER A 749 21.91 -28.67 -38.09
N LYS A 750 21.50 -28.60 -36.82
CA LYS A 750 20.30 -29.31 -36.35
C LYS A 750 19.02 -28.54 -36.70
N PRO A 751 17.88 -29.23 -36.98
CA PRO A 751 16.57 -28.60 -37.09
C PRO A 751 16.24 -27.81 -35.83
N LEU A 752 15.56 -26.66 -35.98
CA LEU A 752 15.20 -25.81 -34.84
C LEU A 752 14.41 -26.60 -33.80
N ARG A 753 13.43 -27.40 -34.25
CA ARG A 753 12.63 -28.32 -33.41
C ARG A 753 13.49 -29.18 -32.48
N ASP A 754 14.53 -29.82 -32.99
CA ASP A 754 15.40 -30.72 -32.21
C ASP A 754 16.23 -29.92 -31.21
N ILE A 755 16.67 -28.71 -31.58
CA ILE A 755 17.37 -27.79 -30.68
C ILE A 755 16.45 -27.39 -29.53
N ILE A 756 15.16 -27.12 -29.80
CA ILE A 756 14.17 -26.82 -28.75
C ILE A 756 14.04 -28.00 -27.79
N ASP A 757 13.80 -29.21 -28.31
CA ASP A 757 13.64 -30.41 -27.48
C ASP A 757 14.89 -30.67 -26.62
N ILE A 758 16.10 -30.57 -27.20
CA ILE A 758 17.35 -30.71 -26.45
C ILE A 758 17.43 -29.67 -25.32
N SER A 759 17.13 -28.41 -25.63
CA SER A 759 17.23 -27.31 -24.66
C SER A 759 16.26 -27.48 -23.50
N ILE A 760 15.01 -27.88 -23.78
CA ILE A 760 14.01 -28.14 -22.74
C ILE A 760 14.44 -29.31 -21.85
N ASN A 761 14.92 -30.42 -22.42
CA ASN A 761 15.37 -31.56 -21.62
C ASN A 761 16.55 -31.20 -20.70
N GLU A 762 17.47 -30.36 -21.17
CA GLU A 762 18.62 -29.90 -20.39
C GLU A 762 18.21 -28.95 -19.25
N THR A 763 17.16 -28.14 -19.42
CA THR A 763 16.67 -27.25 -18.36
C THR A 763 15.59 -27.87 -17.48
N LEU A 764 15.02 -29.02 -17.87
CA LEU A 764 13.82 -29.61 -17.25
C LEU A 764 13.96 -29.81 -15.74
N ALA A 765 15.09 -30.35 -15.29
CA ALA A 765 15.35 -30.58 -13.87
C ALA A 765 15.30 -29.27 -13.07
N ARG A 766 15.99 -28.24 -13.58
CA ARG A 766 16.01 -26.93 -12.96
C ARG A 766 14.61 -26.30 -12.91
N SER A 767 13.89 -26.28 -14.03
CA SER A 767 12.55 -25.70 -14.12
C SER A 767 11.56 -26.37 -13.17
N ILE A 768 11.58 -27.71 -13.11
CA ILE A 768 10.71 -28.48 -12.22
C ILE A 768 11.09 -28.26 -10.75
N TYR A 769 12.39 -28.29 -10.41
CA TYR A 769 12.82 -28.11 -9.02
C TYR A 769 12.52 -26.70 -8.50
N THR A 770 12.72 -25.68 -9.33
CA THR A 770 12.39 -24.28 -9.00
C THR A 770 10.88 -24.07 -8.83
N SER A 771 10.08 -24.71 -9.68
CA SER A 771 8.62 -24.68 -9.55
C SER A 771 8.15 -25.43 -8.33
N ALA A 772 8.75 -26.58 -8.03
CA ALA A 772 8.43 -27.37 -6.84
C ALA A 772 8.80 -26.63 -5.55
N THR A 773 9.94 -25.95 -5.47
CA THR A 773 10.30 -25.18 -4.25
C THR A 773 9.35 -24.01 -4.02
N ALA A 774 9.02 -23.24 -5.06
CA ALA A 774 8.06 -22.15 -4.96
C ALA A 774 6.66 -22.65 -4.57
N PHE A 775 6.22 -23.75 -5.18
CA PHE A 775 4.96 -24.41 -4.86
C PHE A 775 4.93 -24.91 -3.41
N LEU A 776 5.95 -25.65 -2.97
CA LEU A 776 6.03 -26.19 -1.61
C LEU A 776 6.14 -25.09 -0.55
N ALA A 777 6.76 -23.95 -0.86
CA ALA A 777 6.81 -22.81 0.05
C ALA A 777 5.42 -22.19 0.25
N MET A 778 4.65 -21.99 -0.82
CA MET A 778 3.36 -21.31 -0.78
C MET A 778 2.18 -22.21 -0.42
N LEU A 779 2.27 -23.52 -0.69
CA LEU A 779 1.16 -24.46 -0.50
C LEU A 779 0.58 -24.46 0.93
N PRO A 780 1.37 -24.51 2.01
CA PRO A 780 0.82 -24.46 3.37
C PRO A 780 0.02 -23.18 3.63
N MET A 781 0.48 -22.04 3.11
CA MET A 781 -0.21 -20.77 3.26
C MET A 781 -1.50 -20.72 2.42
N ALA A 782 -1.51 -21.34 1.23
CA ALA A 782 -2.71 -21.43 0.41
C ALA A 782 -3.81 -22.30 1.06
N ILE A 783 -3.43 -23.32 1.84
CA ILE A 783 -4.38 -24.22 2.50
C ILE A 783 -4.81 -23.67 3.88
N TRP A 784 -3.87 -23.13 4.68
CA TRP A 784 -4.11 -22.80 6.10
C TRP A 784 -3.88 -21.32 6.46
N GLY A 785 -3.49 -20.47 5.51
CA GLY A 785 -3.13 -19.07 5.78
C GLY A 785 -4.29 -18.16 6.18
N GLY A 786 -5.55 -18.53 5.86
CA GLY A 786 -6.76 -17.77 6.20
C GLY A 786 -7.20 -16.77 5.13
N SER A 787 -8.32 -16.07 5.39
CA SER A 787 -8.98 -15.13 4.46
C SER A 787 -8.05 -14.01 3.99
N ALA A 788 -7.24 -13.47 4.89
CA ALA A 788 -6.38 -12.31 4.62
C ALA A 788 -5.29 -12.56 3.54
N VAL A 789 -4.77 -13.79 3.43
CA VAL A 789 -3.77 -14.16 2.40
C VAL A 789 -4.38 -14.94 1.23
N ALA A 790 -5.65 -15.36 1.29
CA ALA A 790 -6.25 -16.28 0.32
C ALA A 790 -6.20 -15.76 -1.12
N SER A 791 -6.54 -14.48 -1.33
CA SER A 791 -6.47 -13.80 -2.64
C SER A 791 -5.04 -13.66 -3.18
N PHE A 792 -4.03 -13.96 -2.37
CA PHE A 792 -2.62 -14.01 -2.80
C PHE A 792 -2.11 -15.45 -2.95
N ALA A 793 -2.17 -16.25 -1.89
CA ALA A 793 -1.50 -17.55 -1.83
C ALA A 793 -2.13 -18.58 -2.79
N ILE A 794 -3.47 -18.64 -2.88
CA ILE A 794 -4.16 -19.63 -3.73
C ILE A 794 -3.89 -19.36 -5.22
N PRO A 795 -4.06 -18.13 -5.74
CA PRO A 795 -3.73 -17.81 -7.12
C PRO A 795 -2.24 -17.98 -7.44
N MET A 796 -1.35 -17.73 -6.48
CA MET A 796 0.09 -17.96 -6.67
C MET A 796 0.41 -19.44 -6.85
N VAL A 797 -0.19 -20.33 -6.05
CA VAL A 797 0.00 -21.79 -6.19
C VAL A 797 -0.49 -22.28 -7.56
N PHE A 798 -1.68 -21.84 -7.99
CA PHE A 798 -2.20 -22.13 -9.33
C PHE A 798 -1.29 -21.57 -10.43
N GLY A 799 -0.88 -20.31 -10.28
CA GLY A 799 -0.05 -19.61 -11.24
C GLY A 799 1.33 -20.24 -11.43
N ILE A 800 1.98 -20.69 -10.35
CA ILE A 800 3.27 -21.39 -10.42
C ILE A 800 3.17 -22.65 -11.28
N LEU A 801 2.09 -23.42 -11.13
CA LEU A 801 1.84 -24.61 -11.96
C LEU A 801 1.62 -24.24 -13.43
N VAL A 802 0.79 -23.23 -13.69
CA VAL A 802 0.51 -22.74 -15.04
C VAL A 802 1.79 -22.24 -15.72
N ALA A 803 2.60 -21.46 -15.00
CA ALA A 803 3.86 -20.90 -15.48
C ALA A 803 4.87 -22.00 -15.85
N ALA A 804 5.01 -23.04 -15.03
CA ALA A 804 5.90 -24.18 -15.31
C ALA A 804 5.48 -24.94 -16.58
N ILE A 805 4.18 -25.16 -16.76
CA ILE A 805 3.64 -25.83 -17.94
C ILE A 805 3.76 -24.93 -19.17
N SER A 806 3.52 -23.62 -19.04
CA SER A 806 3.50 -22.67 -20.16
C SER A 806 4.87 -22.46 -20.78
N SER A 807 5.94 -22.45 -19.98
CA SER A 807 7.32 -22.35 -20.49
C SER A 807 7.67 -23.47 -21.47
N VAL A 808 7.19 -24.69 -21.22
CA VAL A 808 7.51 -25.88 -22.01
C VAL A 808 6.54 -26.07 -23.18
N PHE A 809 5.23 -25.98 -22.92
CA PHE A 809 4.20 -26.38 -23.87
C PHE A 809 3.55 -25.22 -24.63
N ILE A 810 3.88 -23.97 -24.32
CA ILE A 810 3.32 -22.77 -24.98
C ILE A 810 4.46 -21.92 -25.56
N ALA A 811 5.39 -21.46 -24.73
CA ALA A 811 6.44 -20.52 -25.14
C ALA A 811 7.36 -21.13 -26.22
N ALA A 812 7.88 -22.34 -25.98
CA ALA A 812 8.76 -23.03 -26.91
C ALA A 812 8.10 -23.37 -28.27
N PRO A 813 6.84 -23.87 -28.32
CA PRO A 813 6.10 -23.99 -29.58
C PRO A 813 5.88 -22.69 -30.34
N ILE A 814 5.50 -21.60 -29.66
CA ILE A 814 5.30 -20.29 -30.31
C ILE A 814 6.61 -19.84 -30.98
N LEU A 815 7.73 -19.99 -30.27
CA LEU A 815 9.05 -19.67 -30.81
C LEU A 815 9.42 -20.52 -32.04
N LEU A 816 9.06 -21.80 -32.06
CA LEU A 816 9.26 -22.67 -33.22
C LEU A 816 8.53 -22.12 -34.46
N PHE A 817 7.26 -21.76 -34.31
CA PHE A 817 6.45 -21.22 -35.41
C PHE A 817 6.99 -19.89 -35.94
N LEU A 818 7.42 -18.99 -35.04
CA LEU A 818 8.06 -17.73 -35.45
C LEU A 818 9.41 -17.98 -36.16
N GLY A 819 10.19 -18.95 -35.67
CA GLY A 819 11.47 -19.32 -36.26
C GLY A 819 11.33 -19.91 -37.67
N ASP A 820 10.35 -20.81 -37.86
CA ASP A 820 10.04 -21.41 -39.16
C ASP A 820 9.50 -20.35 -40.15
N TRP A 821 8.64 -19.44 -39.69
CA TRP A 821 8.16 -18.30 -40.50
C TRP A 821 9.30 -17.43 -41.01
N ARG A 822 10.28 -17.11 -40.16
CA ARG A 822 11.47 -16.32 -40.55
C ARG A 822 12.33 -17.05 -41.59
N ARG A 823 12.55 -18.37 -41.43
CA ARG A 823 13.32 -19.16 -42.40
C ARG A 823 12.59 -19.28 -43.74
N SER A 824 11.27 -19.40 -43.73
CA SER A 824 10.45 -19.42 -44.93
C SER A 824 10.48 -18.10 -45.71
N LYS A 825 10.66 -16.95 -45.03
CA LYS A 825 10.79 -15.63 -45.68
C LYS A 825 12.19 -15.32 -46.21
N ARG A 826 13.25 -15.90 -45.64
CA ARG A 826 14.64 -15.74 -46.13
C ARG A 826 14.98 -16.61 -47.35
N LYS A 827 14.41 -17.81 -47.44
CA LYS A 827 14.59 -18.70 -48.60
C LYS A 827 14.35 -18.03 -49.98
N PRO A 828 13.28 -17.23 -50.17
CA PRO A 828 13.06 -16.55 -51.46
C PRO A 828 14.04 -15.39 -51.73
N GLU A 829 14.71 -14.82 -50.73
CA GLU A 829 15.73 -13.77 -50.93
C GLU A 829 17.09 -14.37 -51.32
N ASP A 830 17.51 -15.47 -50.67
CA ASP A 830 18.77 -16.16 -51.01
C ASP A 830 18.69 -16.83 -52.41
N GLU A 831 17.51 -17.29 -52.84
CA GLU A 831 17.28 -17.80 -54.22
C GLU A 831 17.23 -16.68 -55.27
N ALA A 832 16.83 -15.45 -54.89
CA ALA A 832 16.83 -14.28 -55.76
C ALA A 832 18.23 -13.63 -55.92
N GLU A 833 19.06 -13.63 -54.87
CA GLU A 833 20.46 -13.18 -54.98
C GLU A 833 21.36 -14.22 -55.67
N GLY A 834 21.10 -15.53 -55.48
CA GLY A 834 21.81 -16.60 -56.17
C GLY A 834 21.57 -16.64 -57.68
N THR A 835 20.39 -16.21 -58.15
CA THR A 835 20.06 -16.14 -59.58
C THR A 835 20.56 -14.85 -60.25
N ALA A 836 20.82 -13.77 -59.50
CA ALA A 836 21.44 -12.55 -60.03
C ALA A 836 22.97 -12.67 -60.23
N GLY A 837 23.63 -13.62 -59.54
CA GLY A 837 25.08 -13.85 -59.63
C GLY A 837 25.55 -14.71 -60.80
N GLU A 838 24.66 -15.52 -61.41
CA GLU A 838 25.01 -16.42 -62.53
C GLU A 838 24.71 -15.83 -63.92
N GLY A 839 24.05 -14.67 -64.01
CA GLY A 839 23.69 -14.02 -65.28
C GLY A 839 24.71 -13.03 -65.88
N GLY A 840 25.85 -12.81 -65.22
CA GLY A 840 26.82 -11.76 -65.58
C GLY A 840 28.05 -12.22 -66.35
N ALA A 841 28.14 -13.48 -66.74
CA ALA A 841 29.26 -14.01 -67.51
C ALA A 841 28.75 -14.70 -68.77
N LEU A 842 28.23 -13.92 -69.72
CA LEU A 842 28.15 -14.20 -71.17
C LEU A 842 27.42 -13.02 -71.86
N ALA A 843 28.14 -11.94 -72.12
CA ALA A 843 27.94 -10.98 -73.22
C ALA A 843 29.17 -10.08 -73.34
#